data_AF-A0A2H0FTL2-F1
#
_entry.id   AF-A0A2H0FTL2-F1
#
_cell.length_a   1.000
_cell.length_b   1.000
_cell.length_c   1.000
_cell.angle_alpha   90.00
_cell.angle_beta   90.00
_cell.angle_gamma   90.00
#
_symmetry.space_group_name_H-M   'P 1'
#
loop_
_entity.id
_entity.type
_entity.pdbx_description
1 polymer ?
#
loop_
_entity_poly.entity_id
_entity_poly.type
_entity_poly.pdbx_seq_one_letter_code
_entity_poly.pdbx_strand_id
1 'polypeptide(L)'
;MYKSIIYIFLLSLINLYGQSNEKITIPGFGELPLISNTKTFSIDFGKLGKFQFTGTLNPLNLKTKANIEQLVNFPGYKLYSNLGLSDIELNVSPSGFDIFANANTQESLGVLFKFFKIAEPQIGFGVSVAKDGFSLSGALDFNKNPIVIDIKGQTRFTLQKFEISAELGGDETKELEILVNADVKFKPTKVDPDLQTVLAFSYNLKSQELSIAGSITDTWKNPFGISKLFKNKEVISLENTAIEIGWVPGTPTPTTIGFALEKGQFFQLDFGIIMSLSLDDGKVALKANRNEMTMNDLITILRDGFGLKVPDIFPKDIYIKDAEILFSPAGGEVGESEINQGFTLKGTAKLMDAINANVDFYANMDDGFYLDFYFDNSLKDKIKNELKNVKVLSKVINPLLSTFQLRQAKVYLEAGMDLNLAGKTHFNISIFNKPLPIPDMEASFDFKKIVKHVVDKIVESKGGKLVEISKNIGASAQTAGRTIGQGAKFAKKVVTLGVSNAKHLHPKGILHPVNKHVCREQCIPNRANELIGKVLHPSLNAIQSFYDNIIDDIVILEGDSFEQTKSIREAFFLEDWNNLNQKIENDWKSIWEDKFYYGLFIRKSAAIEGGNIYRAIITDKKQEYLNLKNKIYNDLINLRLLPVIVKYDRKKGCGTFYANGQPLKEHCGWRKNWHTMFVFGNMDKVFFYDNNSGVIEIYSLDKSGNMSLLKHHNGIRKSWSSINWIPYGLNDGVIKFEDSDGNYELYNPDDNGNIIRQTNLSLKEILPEPIIVKYNSEKGCGAFYSNGKLLKEHCGWNKTWHTIFIFGNMDKVFFYDKNAGSAQIYKLNGEGDMNLLKLYNNFRKDWDKISWISHNETDGVIKFEKANGLYELYQCDNNGNIVLDSYK
;
A
#
# COMPACT_ATOMS: atom_id res chain seq x y z
N MET A 1 -71.86 103.48 -4.14
CA MET A 1 -73.03 102.97 -3.40
C MET A 1 -72.91 101.45 -3.37
N TYR A 2 -72.99 100.87 -2.18
CA TYR A 2 -73.12 99.42 -1.88
C TYR A 2 -71.92 98.52 -2.23
N LYS A 3 -71.15 98.08 -1.23
CA LYS A 3 -71.39 96.93 -0.32
C LYS A 3 -71.29 95.58 -1.04
N SER A 4 -70.07 95.08 -1.17
CA SER A 4 -69.66 93.68 -0.95
C SER A 4 -68.17 93.57 -1.33
N ILE A 5 -67.44 92.71 -0.60
CA ILE A 5 -66.00 92.40 -0.69
C ILE A 5 -65.16 93.07 0.43
N ILE A 6 -64.49 92.20 1.18
CA ILE A 6 -63.55 92.35 2.33
C ILE A 6 -64.13 91.78 3.63
N TYR A 7 -64.09 90.45 3.71
CA TYR A 7 -64.12 89.64 4.94
C TYR A 7 -63.26 88.38 4.74
N ILE A 8 -62.00 88.60 4.36
CA ILE A 8 -60.88 87.65 4.41
C ILE A 8 -59.67 88.52 4.80
N PHE A 9 -58.90 88.12 5.82
CA PHE A 9 -57.94 88.94 6.61
C PHE A 9 -58.53 89.80 7.75
N LEU A 10 -58.89 89.18 8.89
CA LEU A 10 -58.47 89.62 10.23
C LEU A 10 -58.95 88.62 11.29
N LEU A 11 -58.17 87.55 11.50
CA LEU A 11 -58.07 86.80 12.76
C LEU A 11 -56.77 85.98 12.72
N SER A 12 -55.70 86.68 12.37
CA SER A 12 -54.32 86.32 12.69
C SER A 12 -53.92 87.16 13.90
N LEU A 13 -53.33 86.52 14.91
CA LEU A 13 -52.82 87.07 16.17
C LEU A 13 -53.86 87.22 17.28
N ILE A 14 -53.97 86.18 18.13
CA ILE A 14 -53.64 86.17 19.57
C ILE A 14 -54.18 84.87 20.17
N ASN A 15 -53.32 83.85 20.19
CA ASN A 15 -53.13 82.92 21.30
C ASN A 15 -51.72 82.33 21.14
N LEU A 16 -50.74 83.24 21.12
CA LEU A 16 -49.37 82.96 21.55
C LEU A 16 -49.38 83.11 23.08
N TYR A 17 -49.90 82.11 23.77
CA TYR A 17 -49.59 81.86 25.17
C TYR A 17 -48.66 80.64 25.19
N GLY A 18 -47.51 80.82 25.83
CA GLY A 18 -46.26 80.12 25.53
C GLY A 18 -46.36 78.60 25.56
N GLN A 19 -45.99 77.97 24.44
CA GLN A 19 -45.27 76.71 24.52
C GLN A 19 -43.92 77.04 25.15
N SER A 20 -43.71 76.65 26.40
CA SER A 20 -42.35 76.55 26.92
C SER A 20 -41.62 75.57 26.00
N ASN A 21 -40.60 76.04 25.29
CA ASN A 21 -39.63 75.15 24.64
C ASN A 21 -38.80 74.52 25.77
N GLU A 22 -39.41 73.59 26.48
CA GLU A 22 -38.73 72.78 27.47
C GLU A 22 -37.80 71.83 26.73
N LYS A 23 -36.64 71.59 27.33
CA LYS A 23 -35.68 70.61 26.85
C LYS A 23 -35.61 69.49 27.86
N ILE A 24 -35.49 68.27 27.35
CA ILE A 24 -35.24 67.09 28.17
C ILE A 24 -33.91 66.48 27.74
N THR A 25 -33.06 66.12 28.70
CA THR A 25 -31.83 65.38 28.40
C THR A 25 -32.13 63.90 28.50
N ILE A 26 -31.92 63.17 27.42
CA ILE A 26 -32.12 61.71 27.37
C ILE A 26 -30.77 61.07 27.02
N PRO A 27 -30.26 60.13 27.84
CA PRO A 27 -29.06 59.36 27.52
C PRO A 27 -29.16 58.73 26.11
N GLY A 28 -28.08 58.82 25.33
CA GLY A 28 -28.05 58.35 23.94
C GLY A 28 -28.57 59.35 22.89
N PHE A 29 -29.28 60.41 23.29
CA PHE A 29 -29.85 61.41 22.39
C PHE A 29 -29.46 62.87 22.71
N GLY A 30 -29.03 63.14 23.95
CA GLY A 30 -28.69 64.49 24.39
C GLY A 30 -29.93 65.33 24.70
N GLU A 31 -29.85 66.65 24.50
CA GLU A 31 -30.99 67.56 24.70
C GLU A 31 -31.98 67.45 23.54
N LEU A 32 -33.22 67.06 23.85
CA LEU A 32 -34.31 66.95 22.89
C LEU A 32 -35.43 67.97 23.18
N PRO A 33 -36.13 68.47 22.15
CA PRO A 33 -37.31 69.32 22.33
C PRO A 33 -38.44 68.56 23.04
N LEU A 34 -38.99 69.15 24.09
CA LEU A 34 -40.12 68.66 24.87
C LEU A 34 -41.27 69.67 24.82
N ILE A 35 -42.47 69.21 24.49
CA ILE A 35 -43.71 69.99 24.59
C ILE A 35 -44.63 69.30 25.61
N SER A 36 -44.87 69.96 26.74
CA SER A 36 -45.76 69.48 27.80
C SER A 36 -47.18 70.02 27.65
N ASN A 37 -48.19 69.14 27.69
CA ASN A 37 -49.59 69.48 27.90
C ASN A 37 -50.05 68.86 29.24
N THR A 38 -51.23 69.26 29.77
CA THR A 38 -51.68 68.91 31.14
C THR A 38 -51.68 67.41 31.50
N LYS A 39 -51.59 66.49 30.54
CA LYS A 39 -51.50 65.03 30.77
C LYS A 39 -50.52 64.28 29.84
N THR A 40 -49.81 64.95 28.94
CA THR A 40 -48.99 64.29 27.90
C THR A 40 -47.72 65.08 27.59
N PHE A 41 -46.65 64.37 27.24
CA PHE A 41 -45.34 64.91 26.91
C PHE A 41 -44.97 64.54 25.48
N SER A 42 -44.81 65.52 24.59
CA SER A 42 -44.39 65.26 23.22
C SER A 42 -42.89 65.50 23.06
N ILE A 43 -42.15 64.45 22.67
CA ILE A 43 -40.70 64.49 22.48
C ILE A 43 -40.41 64.28 21.00
N ASP A 44 -39.56 65.12 20.43
CA ASP A 44 -39.10 65.02 19.05
C ASP A 44 -37.68 64.42 19.01
N PHE A 45 -37.56 63.18 18.52
CA PHE A 45 -36.28 62.48 18.37
C PHE A 45 -35.61 62.78 17.01
N GLY A 46 -36.02 63.87 16.33
CA GLY A 46 -35.48 64.28 15.05
C GLY A 46 -35.86 63.30 13.93
N LYS A 47 -34.86 62.67 13.31
CA LYS A 47 -35.08 61.74 12.18
C LYS A 47 -35.89 60.50 12.58
N LEU A 48 -35.88 60.12 13.86
CA LEU A 48 -36.64 58.96 14.35
C LEU A 48 -38.14 59.26 14.49
N GLY A 49 -38.53 60.54 14.50
CA GLY A 49 -39.93 60.96 14.59
C GLY A 49 -40.31 61.52 15.96
N LYS A 50 -41.58 61.89 16.07
CA LYS A 50 -42.17 62.58 17.22
C LYS A 50 -43.23 61.71 17.88
N PHE A 51 -43.11 61.54 19.19
CA PHE A 51 -43.97 60.65 19.97
C PHE A 51 -44.64 61.40 21.13
N GLN A 52 -45.84 60.96 21.51
CA GLN A 52 -46.58 61.47 22.67
C GLN A 52 -46.55 60.45 23.79
N PHE A 53 -45.98 60.83 24.92
CA PHE A 53 -45.83 60.01 26.12
C PHE A 53 -46.75 60.45 27.25
N THR A 54 -46.97 59.53 28.18
CA THR A 54 -47.63 59.76 29.48
C THR A 54 -46.68 59.31 30.60
N GLY A 55 -46.77 59.91 31.79
CA GLY A 55 -45.92 59.53 32.92
C GLY A 55 -45.45 60.72 33.77
N THR A 56 -44.23 60.63 34.32
CA THR A 56 -43.63 61.65 35.19
C THR A 56 -42.26 62.09 34.67
N LEU A 57 -41.92 63.37 34.84
CA LEU A 57 -40.57 63.89 34.53
C LEU A 57 -39.60 63.79 35.73
N ASN A 58 -40.12 63.68 36.96
CA ASN A 58 -39.32 63.53 38.18
C ASN A 58 -40.03 62.59 39.18
N PRO A 59 -39.59 61.33 39.32
CA PRO A 59 -38.54 60.69 38.54
C PRO A 59 -38.93 60.55 37.06
N LEU A 60 -37.95 60.59 36.15
CA LEU A 60 -38.16 60.45 34.71
C LEU A 60 -38.68 59.04 34.41
N ASN A 61 -39.92 58.93 33.95
CA ASN A 61 -40.53 57.67 33.53
C ASN A 61 -41.71 57.99 32.61
N LEU A 62 -41.45 57.97 31.31
CA LEU A 62 -42.44 58.28 30.29
C LEU A 62 -42.66 57.07 29.41
N LYS A 63 -43.92 56.77 29.11
CA LYS A 63 -44.32 55.60 28.33
C LYS A 63 -45.32 55.96 27.24
N THR A 64 -45.25 55.27 26.11
CA THR A 64 -46.29 55.31 25.07
C THR A 64 -46.36 54.00 24.30
N LYS A 65 -47.50 53.76 23.65
CA LYS A 65 -47.65 52.62 22.74
C LYS A 65 -47.33 53.05 21.32
N ALA A 66 -46.72 52.16 20.56
CA ALA A 66 -46.45 52.34 19.15
C ALA A 66 -46.88 51.12 18.33
N ASN A 67 -46.96 51.27 17.01
CA ASN A 67 -47.02 50.16 16.07
C ASN A 67 -45.68 50.01 15.34
N ILE A 68 -45.50 48.91 14.61
CA ILE A 68 -44.23 48.62 13.95
C ILE A 68 -43.92 49.64 12.85
N GLU A 69 -44.94 50.15 12.15
CA GLU A 69 -44.76 51.12 11.06
C GLU A 69 -44.20 52.47 11.54
N GLN A 70 -44.48 52.84 12.79
CA GLN A 70 -43.94 54.05 13.43
C GLN A 70 -42.43 53.95 13.73
N LEU A 71 -41.86 52.74 13.67
CA LEU A 71 -40.43 52.50 13.91
C LEU A 71 -39.61 52.46 12.61
N VAL A 72 -40.19 52.77 11.44
CA VAL A 72 -39.51 52.66 10.14
C VAL A 72 -38.16 53.38 10.05
N ASN A 73 -38.02 54.50 10.78
CA ASN A 73 -36.80 55.29 10.83
C ASN A 73 -35.85 54.90 11.98
N PHE A 74 -36.22 53.92 12.81
CA PHE A 74 -35.41 53.48 13.94
C PHE A 74 -34.24 52.62 13.47
N PRO A 75 -33.07 52.72 14.12
CA PRO A 75 -31.99 51.77 13.90
C PRO A 75 -32.51 50.36 14.26
N GLY A 76 -32.29 49.39 13.36
CA GLY A 76 -32.75 48.01 13.54
C GLY A 76 -34.16 47.69 13.03
N TYR A 77 -34.87 48.63 12.39
CA TYR A 77 -36.25 48.42 11.92
C TYR A 77 -36.47 47.14 11.09
N LYS A 78 -35.56 46.83 10.16
CA LYS A 78 -35.64 45.60 9.36
C LYS A 78 -35.66 44.36 10.24
N LEU A 79 -34.86 44.33 11.31
CA LEU A 79 -34.84 43.24 12.29
C LEU A 79 -36.16 43.19 13.07
N TYR A 80 -36.64 44.33 13.60
CA TYR A 80 -37.89 44.40 14.37
C TYR A 80 -39.11 43.93 13.57
N SER A 81 -39.20 44.39 12.32
CA SER A 81 -40.31 44.03 11.42
C SER A 81 -40.27 42.55 11.03
N ASN A 82 -39.09 41.99 10.78
CA ASN A 82 -38.95 40.56 10.47
C ASN A 82 -39.11 39.67 11.71
N LEU A 83 -38.77 40.12 12.91
CA LEU A 83 -39.11 39.43 14.16
C LEU A 83 -40.63 39.40 14.41
N GLY A 84 -41.39 40.29 13.78
CA GLY A 84 -42.83 40.42 14.02
C GLY A 84 -43.13 41.01 15.39
N LEU A 85 -42.36 42.04 15.82
CA LEU A 85 -42.58 42.68 17.11
C LEU A 85 -44.01 43.26 17.21
N SER A 86 -44.67 42.95 18.33
CA SER A 86 -46.04 43.33 18.69
C SER A 86 -46.08 43.84 20.13
N ASP A 87 -47.20 44.43 20.56
CA ASP A 87 -47.35 45.03 21.90
C ASP A 87 -46.26 46.06 22.26
N ILE A 88 -45.84 46.86 21.27
CA ILE A 88 -44.69 47.77 21.38
C ILE A 88 -44.98 48.93 22.35
N GLU A 89 -44.20 49.00 23.43
CA GLU A 89 -44.17 50.08 24.41
C GLU A 89 -42.83 50.82 24.33
N LEU A 90 -42.86 52.12 24.04
CA LEU A 90 -41.70 53.00 24.02
C LEU A 90 -41.56 53.69 25.38
N ASN A 91 -40.39 53.57 26.00
CA ASN A 91 -40.10 54.00 27.36
C ASN A 91 -38.91 54.96 27.40
N VAL A 92 -39.08 56.14 27.99
CA VAL A 92 -38.00 57.07 28.29
C VAL A 92 -37.80 57.11 29.80
N SER A 93 -36.59 56.79 30.24
CA SER A 93 -36.21 56.69 31.66
C SER A 93 -34.80 57.26 31.88
N PRO A 94 -34.28 57.31 33.12
CA PRO A 94 -32.89 57.70 33.37
C PRO A 94 -31.88 56.76 32.71
N SER A 95 -32.28 55.55 32.28
CA SER A 95 -31.45 54.63 31.48
C SER A 95 -31.30 55.06 30.02
N GLY A 96 -32.22 55.88 29.49
CA GLY A 96 -32.26 56.22 28.06
C GLY A 96 -33.63 55.99 27.44
N PHE A 97 -33.63 55.52 26.20
CA PHE A 97 -34.83 55.25 25.40
C PHE A 97 -34.90 53.76 25.04
N ASP A 98 -35.89 53.08 25.61
CA ASP A 98 -36.05 51.63 25.49
C ASP A 98 -37.38 51.27 24.80
N ILE A 99 -37.41 50.17 24.07
CA ILE A 99 -38.62 49.56 23.48
C ILE A 99 -38.83 48.21 24.15
N PHE A 100 -40.04 47.96 24.63
CA PHE A 100 -40.46 46.65 25.11
C PHE A 100 -41.52 46.11 24.16
N ALA A 101 -41.35 44.87 23.69
CA ALA A 101 -42.25 44.26 22.72
C ALA A 101 -42.25 42.74 22.85
N ASN A 102 -43.23 42.08 22.25
CA ASN A 102 -43.32 40.63 22.16
C ASN A 102 -43.15 40.15 20.71
N ALA A 103 -42.54 38.99 20.50
CA ALA A 103 -42.55 38.30 19.22
C ALA A 103 -43.26 36.95 19.31
N ASN A 104 -43.93 36.55 18.23
CA ASN A 104 -44.51 35.23 18.10
C ASN A 104 -43.43 34.18 17.85
N THR A 105 -43.33 33.17 18.71
CA THR A 105 -42.28 32.14 18.63
C THR A 105 -42.51 31.14 17.52
N GLN A 106 -43.71 31.08 16.94
CA GLN A 106 -44.09 30.14 15.89
C GLN A 106 -43.94 30.70 14.47
N GLU A 107 -43.66 32.00 14.33
CA GLU A 107 -43.49 32.67 13.03
C GLU A 107 -42.00 32.68 12.64
N SER A 108 -41.37 33.86 12.60
CA SER A 108 -39.98 34.02 12.17
C SER A 108 -38.98 33.27 13.06
N LEU A 109 -39.36 32.93 14.30
CA LEU A 109 -38.56 32.15 15.25
C LEU A 109 -38.96 30.65 15.28
N GLY A 110 -39.91 30.21 14.44
CA GLY A 110 -40.53 28.89 14.53
C GLY A 110 -39.54 27.72 14.41
N VAL A 111 -38.60 27.79 13.47
CA VAL A 111 -37.56 26.75 13.29
C VAL A 111 -36.70 26.62 14.55
N LEU A 112 -36.28 27.77 15.09
CA LEU A 112 -35.44 27.85 16.27
C LEU A 112 -36.13 27.29 17.52
N PHE A 113 -37.36 27.71 17.80
CA PHE A 113 -38.10 27.26 18.98
C PHE A 113 -38.50 25.78 18.86
N LYS A 114 -38.82 25.30 17.65
CA LYS A 114 -39.07 23.89 17.40
C LYS A 114 -37.83 23.02 17.64
N PHE A 115 -36.65 23.49 17.25
CA PHE A 115 -35.39 22.78 17.50
C PHE A 115 -35.17 22.55 18.99
N PHE A 116 -35.34 23.59 19.80
CA PHE A 116 -35.20 23.49 21.26
C PHE A 116 -36.41 22.91 21.98
N LYS A 117 -37.49 22.56 21.25
CA LYS A 117 -38.77 22.11 21.81
C LYS A 117 -39.36 23.09 22.84
N ILE A 118 -39.16 24.39 22.61
CA ILE A 118 -39.70 25.48 23.42
C ILE A 118 -41.16 25.67 23.03
N ALA A 119 -42.07 25.64 24.01
CA ALA A 119 -43.53 25.67 23.79
C ALA A 119 -44.17 27.03 24.11
N GLU A 120 -43.38 27.97 24.65
CA GLU A 120 -43.77 29.33 24.96
C GLU A 120 -44.26 30.02 23.68
N PRO A 121 -45.49 30.56 23.64
CA PRO A 121 -46.08 31.13 22.43
C PRO A 121 -45.49 32.50 22.05
N GLN A 122 -44.90 33.20 23.02
CA GLN A 122 -44.29 34.51 22.83
C GLN A 122 -42.98 34.62 23.61
N ILE A 123 -42.06 35.44 23.11
CA ILE A 123 -40.85 35.88 23.81
C ILE A 123 -40.86 37.41 23.90
N GLY A 124 -40.55 37.92 25.09
CA GLY A 124 -40.42 39.36 25.33
C GLY A 124 -39.02 39.86 24.97
N PHE A 125 -38.97 41.03 24.35
CA PHE A 125 -37.75 41.73 23.97
C PHE A 125 -37.67 43.10 24.65
N GLY A 126 -36.47 43.42 25.15
CA GLY A 126 -36.06 44.77 25.51
C GLY A 126 -35.07 45.28 24.47
N VAL A 127 -35.29 46.48 23.95
CA VAL A 127 -34.45 47.12 22.95
C VAL A 127 -34.01 48.50 23.42
N SER A 128 -32.73 48.72 23.67
CA SER A 128 -32.21 50.06 23.98
C SER A 128 -31.79 50.76 22.70
N VAL A 129 -32.28 51.99 22.51
CA VAL A 129 -32.10 52.78 21.28
C VAL A 129 -31.29 54.04 21.59
N ALA A 130 -30.34 54.37 20.71
CA ALA A 130 -29.58 55.61 20.72
C ALA A 130 -29.66 56.29 19.34
N LYS A 131 -29.09 57.49 19.21
CA LYS A 131 -29.15 58.28 17.96
C LYS A 131 -28.72 57.51 16.71
N ASP A 132 -27.68 56.69 16.80
CA ASP A 132 -27.06 55.98 15.68
C ASP A 132 -26.90 54.47 15.93
N GLY A 133 -27.65 53.87 16.87
CA GLY A 133 -27.50 52.45 17.21
C GLY A 133 -28.62 51.88 18.06
N PHE A 134 -28.65 50.55 18.17
CA PHE A 134 -29.56 49.82 19.06
C PHE A 134 -28.88 48.55 19.62
N SER A 135 -29.43 48.05 20.73
CA SER A 135 -29.19 46.70 21.24
C SER A 135 -30.53 46.06 21.58
N LEU A 136 -30.73 44.82 21.17
CA LEU A 136 -31.93 44.01 21.41
C LEU A 136 -31.54 42.79 22.22
N SER A 137 -32.37 42.45 23.21
CA SER A 137 -32.22 41.23 24.01
C SER A 137 -33.57 40.62 24.40
N GLY A 138 -33.65 39.30 24.41
CA GLY A 138 -34.80 38.53 24.92
C GLY A 138 -34.30 37.23 25.54
N ALA A 139 -34.90 36.82 26.66
CA ALA A 139 -34.42 35.66 27.41
C ALA A 139 -35.56 34.81 27.97
N LEU A 140 -35.36 33.49 28.00
CA LEU A 140 -36.21 32.51 28.64
C LEU A 140 -35.36 31.67 29.61
N ASP A 141 -35.84 31.53 30.84
CA ASP A 141 -35.17 30.79 31.91
C ASP A 141 -35.94 29.51 32.23
N PHE A 142 -35.27 28.37 32.05
CA PHE A 142 -35.78 27.03 32.28
C PHE A 142 -35.08 26.31 33.44
N ASN A 143 -34.29 27.01 34.27
CA ASN A 143 -33.52 26.38 35.36
C ASN A 143 -34.39 25.56 36.32
N LYS A 144 -35.64 25.99 36.57
CA LYS A 144 -36.59 25.25 37.43
C LYS A 144 -37.24 24.06 36.74
N ASN A 145 -37.53 24.18 35.45
CA ASN A 145 -38.19 23.16 34.63
C ASN A 145 -37.45 23.02 33.29
N PRO A 146 -36.27 22.34 33.27
CA PRO A 146 -35.45 22.26 32.08
C PRO A 146 -36.15 21.51 30.94
N ILE A 147 -35.93 21.94 29.70
CA ILE A 147 -36.46 21.25 28.53
C ILE A 147 -35.49 20.15 28.11
N VAL A 148 -35.97 18.91 28.06
CA VAL A 148 -35.16 17.74 27.68
C VAL A 148 -35.39 17.38 26.22
N ILE A 149 -34.32 17.42 25.44
CA ILE A 149 -34.30 17.08 24.03
C ILE A 149 -33.51 15.80 23.89
N ASP A 150 -34.23 14.69 23.73
CA ASP A 150 -33.63 13.38 23.45
C ASP A 150 -33.60 13.12 21.94
N ILE A 151 -32.43 12.72 21.43
CA ILE A 151 -32.17 12.40 20.02
C ILE A 151 -31.90 10.91 19.91
N LYS A 152 -32.89 10.19 19.35
CA LYS A 152 -32.88 8.74 19.10
C LYS A 152 -32.46 7.88 20.32
N GLY A 153 -32.69 8.37 21.55
CA GLY A 153 -32.32 7.66 22.78
C GLY A 153 -30.83 7.68 23.09
N GLN A 154 -29.98 8.28 22.26
CA GLN A 154 -28.52 8.21 22.40
C GLN A 154 -27.92 9.49 22.96
N THR A 155 -28.33 10.61 22.40
CA THR A 155 -27.77 11.93 22.69
C THR A 155 -28.85 12.78 23.33
N ARG A 156 -28.48 13.57 24.34
CA ARG A 156 -29.44 14.41 25.07
C ARG A 156 -28.91 15.82 25.28
N PHE A 157 -29.77 16.80 25.04
CA PHE A 157 -29.58 18.18 25.48
C PHE A 157 -30.63 18.50 26.54
N THR A 158 -30.20 19.14 27.62
CA THR A 158 -31.11 19.65 28.66
C THR A 158 -30.96 21.17 28.70
N LEU A 159 -31.91 21.88 28.09
CA LEU A 159 -31.90 23.34 27.99
C LEU A 159 -32.26 23.97 29.33
N GLN A 160 -31.40 24.87 29.81
CA GLN A 160 -31.55 25.58 31.07
C GLN A 160 -31.83 27.07 30.87
N LYS A 161 -31.21 27.68 29.85
CA LYS A 161 -31.36 29.09 29.55
C LYS A 161 -31.29 29.30 28.05
N PHE A 162 -32.09 30.23 27.54
CA PHE A 162 -32.14 30.58 26.12
C PHE A 162 -32.21 32.09 25.97
N GLU A 163 -31.26 32.68 25.25
CA GLU A 163 -31.16 34.13 25.05
C GLU A 163 -30.99 34.45 23.57
N ILE A 164 -31.69 35.48 23.12
CA ILE A 164 -31.57 36.07 21.79
C ILE A 164 -31.04 37.49 21.96
N SER A 165 -30.06 37.88 21.14
CA SER A 165 -29.57 39.25 21.09
C SER A 165 -29.23 39.72 19.67
N ALA A 166 -29.22 41.03 19.48
CA ALA A 166 -28.75 41.69 18.25
C ALA A 166 -28.27 43.11 18.56
N GLU A 167 -27.21 43.57 17.89
CA GLU A 167 -26.67 44.92 18.02
C GLU A 167 -26.26 45.48 16.65
N LEU A 168 -26.35 46.79 16.45
CA LEU A 168 -25.98 47.44 15.19
C LEU A 168 -24.47 47.74 15.15
N GLY A 169 -23.71 46.96 14.37
CA GLY A 169 -22.26 47.11 14.17
C GLY A 169 -21.83 46.92 12.71
N GLY A 170 -22.06 47.93 11.87
CA GLY A 170 -21.30 48.21 10.63
C GLY A 170 -21.14 47.11 9.57
N ASP A 171 -22.23 46.62 8.97
CA ASP A 171 -22.28 46.12 7.58
C ASP A 171 -23.77 45.99 7.16
N GLU A 172 -24.22 46.65 6.08
CA GLU A 172 -25.63 46.61 5.62
C GLU A 172 -26.08 45.20 5.19
N THR A 173 -25.13 44.26 5.01
CA THR A 173 -25.39 42.88 4.58
C THR A 173 -25.76 41.91 5.71
N LYS A 174 -25.67 42.31 6.98
CA LYS A 174 -25.97 41.47 8.18
C LYS A 174 -27.23 41.87 8.97
N GLU A 175 -28.08 42.74 8.43
CA GLU A 175 -29.20 43.37 9.16
C GLU A 175 -30.33 42.44 9.67
N LEU A 176 -30.33 41.14 9.32
CA LEU A 176 -31.39 40.17 9.70
C LEU A 176 -30.87 38.97 10.50
N GLU A 177 -29.62 39.02 10.96
CA GLU A 177 -29.01 37.96 11.76
C GLU A 177 -29.19 38.26 13.25
N ILE A 178 -29.73 37.31 14.00
CA ILE A 178 -29.76 37.34 15.47
C ILE A 178 -28.71 36.37 16.02
N LEU A 179 -28.11 36.74 17.15
CA LEU A 179 -27.27 35.86 17.94
C LEU A 179 -28.14 35.15 18.97
N VAL A 180 -27.89 33.86 19.17
CA VAL A 180 -28.61 33.06 20.15
C VAL A 180 -27.61 32.32 21.00
N ASN A 181 -27.78 32.43 22.32
CA ASN A 181 -27.00 31.72 23.32
C ASN A 181 -27.91 30.79 24.10
N ALA A 182 -27.51 29.53 24.25
CA ALA A 182 -28.25 28.54 25.01
C ALA A 182 -27.32 27.82 25.99
N ASP A 183 -27.67 27.87 27.28
CA ASP A 183 -27.01 27.07 28.30
C ASP A 183 -27.69 25.71 28.36
N VAL A 184 -26.92 24.65 28.09
CA VAL A 184 -27.41 23.28 28.06
C VAL A 184 -26.52 22.36 28.88
N LYS A 185 -27.12 21.32 29.46
CA LYS A 185 -26.37 20.11 29.81
C LYS A 185 -26.42 19.14 28.64
N PHE A 186 -25.27 18.90 28.04
CA PHE A 186 -25.11 18.02 26.89
C PHE A 186 -24.60 16.66 27.32
N LYS A 187 -25.29 15.60 26.90
CA LYS A 187 -24.87 14.21 27.06
C LYS A 187 -24.67 13.60 25.67
N PRO A 188 -23.41 13.50 25.19
CA PRO A 188 -23.08 13.04 23.85
C PRO A 188 -23.61 11.64 23.54
N THR A 189 -23.35 10.68 24.44
CA THR A 189 -23.87 9.30 24.31
C THR A 189 -24.47 8.80 25.62
N LYS A 190 -25.10 7.62 25.60
CA LYS A 190 -25.67 6.98 26.81
C LYS A 190 -24.64 6.76 27.92
N VAL A 191 -23.38 6.51 27.55
CA VAL A 191 -22.29 6.19 28.49
C VAL A 191 -21.56 7.43 29.00
N ASP A 192 -21.75 8.59 28.37
CA ASP A 192 -21.15 9.85 28.78
C ASP A 192 -21.93 10.49 29.95
N PRO A 193 -21.27 11.34 30.76
CA PRO A 193 -21.94 12.18 31.75
C PRO A 193 -22.73 13.32 31.09
N ASP A 194 -23.58 14.00 31.87
CA ASP A 194 -24.13 15.30 31.50
C ASP A 194 -23.02 16.36 31.66
N LEU A 195 -22.72 17.10 30.60
CA LEU A 195 -21.63 18.08 30.53
C LEU A 195 -22.19 19.48 30.32
N GLN A 196 -21.80 20.44 31.16
CA GLN A 196 -22.16 21.83 30.97
C GLN A 196 -21.60 22.35 29.65
N THR A 197 -22.48 22.89 28.83
CA THR A 197 -22.19 23.32 27.46
C THR A 197 -22.89 24.63 27.18
N VAL A 198 -22.16 25.55 26.56
CA VAL A 198 -22.72 26.79 26.01
C VAL A 198 -22.81 26.63 24.51
N LEU A 199 -24.01 26.74 23.96
CA LEU A 199 -24.23 26.78 22.51
C LEU A 199 -24.41 28.23 22.10
N ALA A 200 -23.66 28.66 21.08
CA ALA A 200 -23.74 29.98 20.50
C ALA A 200 -23.92 29.84 18.99
N PHE A 201 -24.97 30.45 18.44
CA PHE A 201 -25.27 30.28 17.03
C PHE A 201 -25.94 31.51 16.45
N SER A 202 -25.77 31.67 15.14
CA SER A 202 -26.43 32.72 14.39
C SER A 202 -27.65 32.19 13.66
N TYR A 203 -28.69 33.00 13.61
CA TYR A 203 -29.95 32.67 12.95
C TYR A 203 -30.39 33.81 12.04
N ASN A 204 -30.58 33.51 10.76
CA ASN A 204 -31.06 34.49 9.80
C ASN A 204 -32.58 34.47 9.77
N LEU A 205 -33.22 35.59 10.11
CA LEU A 205 -34.69 35.68 10.20
C LEU A 205 -35.41 35.44 8.85
N LYS A 206 -34.71 35.59 7.72
CA LYS A 206 -35.29 35.43 6.38
C LYS A 206 -34.98 34.08 5.76
N SER A 207 -33.71 33.66 5.72
CA SER A 207 -33.35 32.33 5.18
C SER A 207 -33.67 31.20 6.14
N GLN A 208 -33.85 31.50 7.44
CA GLN A 208 -34.01 30.54 8.53
C GLN A 208 -32.84 29.57 8.65
N GLU A 209 -31.69 29.94 8.08
CA GLU A 209 -30.43 29.21 8.22
C GLU A 209 -29.89 29.37 9.64
N LEU A 210 -29.32 28.28 10.16
CA LEU A 210 -28.83 28.14 11.52
C LEU A 210 -27.38 27.68 11.48
N SER A 211 -26.47 28.44 12.09
CA SER A 211 -25.05 28.09 12.17
C SER A 211 -24.64 27.83 13.61
N ILE A 212 -24.48 26.56 13.99
CA ILE A 212 -24.31 26.16 15.39
C ILE A 212 -22.86 25.89 15.76
N ALA A 213 -22.37 26.64 16.74
CA ALA A 213 -21.14 26.36 17.47
C ALA A 213 -21.44 26.17 18.97
N GLY A 214 -20.53 25.51 19.67
CA GLY A 214 -20.65 25.36 21.12
C GLY A 214 -19.31 25.10 21.78
N SER A 215 -19.31 25.19 23.09
CA SER A 215 -18.17 24.83 23.92
C SER A 215 -18.63 24.08 25.16
N ILE A 216 -18.05 22.90 25.38
CA ILE A 216 -18.19 22.15 26.63
C ILE A 216 -17.23 22.77 27.64
N THR A 217 -17.78 23.34 28.71
CA THR A 217 -17.02 24.00 29.77
C THR A 217 -16.57 23.04 30.87
N ASP A 218 -17.27 21.91 31.01
CA ASP A 218 -16.87 20.85 31.93
C ASP A 218 -15.70 20.02 31.38
N THR A 219 -14.92 19.42 32.28
CA THR A 219 -13.92 18.42 31.92
C THR A 219 -14.60 17.12 31.48
N TRP A 220 -14.50 16.76 30.21
CA TRP A 220 -15.04 15.51 29.66
C TRP A 220 -14.02 14.37 29.78
N LYS A 221 -14.29 13.46 30.72
CA LYS A 221 -13.44 12.30 31.01
C LYS A 221 -13.91 11.08 30.25
N ASN A 222 -12.96 10.36 29.64
CA ASN A 222 -13.18 9.11 28.91
C ASN A 222 -14.37 9.15 27.93
N PRO A 223 -14.33 10.03 26.92
CA PRO A 223 -15.41 10.17 25.96
C PRO A 223 -15.80 8.84 25.33
N PHE A 224 -17.10 8.69 25.07
CA PHE A 224 -17.67 7.54 24.36
C PHE A 224 -17.44 6.18 25.05
N GLY A 225 -17.15 6.20 26.35
CA GLY A 225 -16.93 4.98 27.13
C GLY A 225 -15.63 4.24 26.77
N ILE A 226 -14.64 4.95 26.22
CA ILE A 226 -13.30 4.40 25.92
C ILE A 226 -12.68 3.69 27.13
N SER A 227 -13.00 4.12 28.36
CA SER A 227 -12.53 3.53 29.60
C SER A 227 -12.81 2.04 29.75
N LYS A 228 -13.82 1.50 29.06
CA LYS A 228 -14.11 0.06 29.05
C LYS A 228 -12.92 -0.78 28.55
N LEU A 229 -12.14 -0.25 27.61
CA LEU A 229 -10.91 -0.89 27.12
C LEU A 229 -9.77 -0.87 28.16
N PHE A 230 -9.82 0.09 29.08
CA PHE A 230 -8.77 0.39 30.05
C PHE A 230 -9.17 0.00 31.48
N LYS A 231 -10.00 -1.05 31.64
CA LYS A 231 -10.49 -1.52 32.95
C LYS A 231 -11.14 -0.41 33.79
N ASN A 232 -11.90 0.47 33.14
CA ASN A 232 -12.56 1.64 33.70
C ASN A 232 -11.61 2.69 34.33
N LYS A 233 -10.33 2.69 33.94
CA LYS A 233 -9.39 3.75 34.34
C LYS A 233 -9.73 5.07 33.64
N GLU A 234 -9.37 6.17 34.30
CA GLU A 234 -9.37 7.49 33.70
C GLU A 234 -8.10 7.66 32.87
N VAL A 235 -8.25 7.62 31.54
CA VAL A 235 -7.13 7.64 30.60
C VAL A 235 -7.20 8.82 29.63
N ILE A 236 -8.38 9.39 29.44
CA ILE A 236 -8.60 10.59 28.63
C ILE A 236 -9.30 11.66 29.45
N SER A 237 -8.81 12.89 29.34
CA SER A 237 -9.43 14.09 29.88
C SER A 237 -9.40 15.21 28.84
N LEU A 238 -10.55 15.80 28.55
CA LEU A 238 -10.74 16.89 27.60
C LEU A 238 -11.29 18.11 28.33
N GLU A 239 -10.73 19.29 28.07
CA GLU A 239 -11.19 20.56 28.64
C GLU A 239 -11.48 21.53 27.50
N ASN A 240 -12.49 22.40 27.68
CA ASN A 240 -12.87 23.42 26.68
C ASN A 240 -13.11 22.83 25.28
N THR A 241 -13.92 21.76 25.21
CA THR A 241 -14.16 21.05 23.93
C THR A 241 -15.05 21.89 23.02
N ALA A 242 -14.54 22.30 21.85
CA ALA A 242 -15.36 22.96 20.85
C ALA A 242 -16.30 21.95 20.18
N ILE A 243 -17.54 22.37 19.95
CA ILE A 243 -18.59 21.60 19.30
C ILE A 243 -18.99 22.31 18.01
N GLU A 244 -19.13 21.54 16.95
CA GLU A 244 -19.77 21.94 15.71
C GLU A 244 -20.91 20.98 15.41
N ILE A 245 -22.11 21.50 15.12
CA ILE A 245 -23.28 20.66 14.83
C ILE A 245 -23.62 20.80 13.34
N GLY A 246 -23.46 19.71 12.61
CA GLY A 246 -23.77 19.63 11.18
C GLY A 246 -25.27 19.61 10.94
N TRP A 247 -25.77 20.60 10.20
CA TRP A 247 -27.18 20.73 9.86
C TRP A 247 -27.39 20.76 8.35
N VAL A 248 -28.27 19.89 7.83
CA VAL A 248 -28.70 19.94 6.43
C VAL A 248 -30.01 20.75 6.34
N PRO A 249 -30.05 21.89 5.62
CA PRO A 249 -31.25 22.69 5.48
C PRO A 249 -32.46 21.86 5.02
N GLY A 250 -33.60 22.00 5.72
CA GLY A 250 -34.82 21.23 5.43
C GLY A 250 -34.95 19.88 6.16
N THR A 251 -33.93 19.43 6.90
CA THR A 251 -34.03 18.24 7.76
C THR A 251 -34.52 18.61 9.17
N PRO A 252 -35.30 17.73 9.83
CA PRO A 252 -35.90 18.02 11.13
C PRO A 252 -34.93 17.92 12.31
N THR A 253 -33.74 17.34 12.11
CA THR A 253 -32.74 17.09 13.15
C THR A 253 -31.33 17.17 12.56
N PRO A 254 -30.32 17.61 13.33
CA PRO A 254 -28.91 17.53 12.92
C PRO A 254 -28.49 16.09 12.58
N THR A 255 -27.50 15.95 11.70
CA THR A 255 -27.00 14.64 11.24
C THR A 255 -25.73 14.21 11.96
N THR A 256 -24.85 15.17 12.27
CA THR A 256 -23.54 14.91 12.86
C THR A 256 -23.19 15.97 13.90
N ILE A 257 -22.38 15.57 14.89
CA ILE A 257 -21.75 16.48 15.84
C ILE A 257 -20.24 16.24 15.75
N GLY A 258 -19.50 17.26 15.34
CA GLY A 258 -18.05 17.29 15.37
C GLY A 258 -17.56 17.88 16.68
N PHE A 259 -16.44 17.35 17.17
CA PHE A 259 -15.73 17.88 18.32
C PHE A 259 -14.28 18.13 17.92
N ALA A 260 -13.77 19.31 18.22
CA ALA A 260 -12.40 19.66 17.93
C ALA A 260 -11.72 20.25 19.16
N LEU A 261 -10.52 19.78 19.46
CA LEU A 261 -9.66 20.33 20.50
C LEU A 261 -8.23 20.48 19.99
N GLU A 262 -7.64 21.64 20.24
CA GLU A 262 -6.21 21.84 20.00
C GLU A 262 -5.35 20.94 20.90
N LYS A 263 -5.80 20.69 22.14
CA LYS A 263 -5.11 19.83 23.12
C LYS A 263 -6.10 19.10 24.03
N GLY A 264 -5.92 17.79 24.17
CA GLY A 264 -6.52 16.96 25.21
C GLY A 264 -5.50 15.95 25.75
N GLN A 265 -5.71 15.46 26.97
CA GLN A 265 -4.76 14.57 27.63
C GLN A 265 -5.14 13.10 27.45
N PHE A 266 -4.21 12.29 26.94
CA PHE A 266 -4.26 10.82 26.90
C PHE A 266 -3.07 10.27 27.71
N PHE A 267 -3.29 9.54 28.80
CA PHE A 267 -2.23 9.07 29.70
C PHE A 267 -1.22 10.16 30.10
N GLN A 268 -1.71 11.37 30.45
CA GLN A 268 -0.89 12.55 30.81
C GLN A 268 -0.10 13.17 29.64
N LEU A 269 -0.35 12.71 28.42
CA LEU A 269 0.30 13.22 27.22
C LEU A 269 -0.68 14.09 26.44
N ASP A 270 -0.22 15.24 25.98
CA ASP A 270 -1.03 16.13 25.16
C ASP A 270 -1.12 15.61 23.72
N PHE A 271 -2.35 15.49 23.21
CA PHE A 271 -2.67 15.18 21.83
C PHE A 271 -3.62 16.24 21.27
N GLY A 272 -3.52 16.54 19.97
CA GLY A 272 -4.61 17.20 19.24
C GLY A 272 -5.71 16.17 18.98
N ILE A 273 -6.95 16.43 19.39
CA ILE A 273 -8.03 15.45 19.40
C ILE A 273 -9.19 15.97 18.56
N ILE A 274 -9.64 15.12 17.64
CA ILE A 274 -10.85 15.34 16.85
C ILE A 274 -11.76 14.14 17.08
N MET A 275 -13.03 14.41 17.32
CA MET A 275 -14.04 13.38 17.49
C MET A 275 -15.26 13.68 16.65
N SER A 276 -16.04 12.65 16.38
CA SER A 276 -17.30 12.76 15.70
C SER A 276 -18.35 11.86 16.35
N LEU A 277 -19.60 12.30 16.23
CA LEU A 277 -20.79 11.56 16.59
C LEU A 277 -21.79 11.65 15.45
N SER A 278 -22.08 10.50 14.84
CA SER A 278 -23.19 10.35 13.91
C SER A 278 -24.48 10.21 14.71
N LEU A 279 -25.42 11.13 14.51
CA LEU A 279 -26.73 11.08 15.17
C LEU A 279 -27.66 10.08 14.47
N ASP A 280 -27.28 9.57 13.30
CA ASP A 280 -28.14 8.70 12.51
C ASP A 280 -28.11 7.25 12.97
N ASP A 281 -26.91 6.69 13.08
CA ASP A 281 -26.64 5.32 13.48
C ASP A 281 -25.93 5.22 14.85
N GLY A 282 -25.60 6.37 15.45
CA GLY A 282 -25.00 6.40 16.77
C GLY A 282 -23.51 6.10 16.81
N LYS A 283 -22.87 6.00 15.64
CA LYS A 283 -21.43 5.73 15.59
C LYS A 283 -20.66 6.91 16.12
N VAL A 284 -19.59 6.59 16.83
CA VAL A 284 -18.65 7.56 17.40
C VAL A 284 -17.25 7.18 17.02
N ALA A 285 -16.43 8.19 16.75
CA ALA A 285 -15.07 7.98 16.34
C ALA A 285 -14.19 9.06 16.98
N LEU A 286 -13.01 8.65 17.42
CA LEU A 286 -11.99 9.51 18.02
C LEU A 286 -10.69 9.31 17.27
N LYS A 287 -10.09 10.43 16.87
CA LYS A 287 -8.76 10.50 16.29
C LYS A 287 -7.93 11.49 17.10
N ALA A 288 -6.80 11.03 17.62
CA ALA A 288 -5.88 11.85 18.39
C ALA A 288 -4.48 11.77 17.78
N ASN A 289 -3.79 12.91 17.63
CA ASN A 289 -2.48 12.96 17.00
C ASN A 289 -1.48 13.75 17.85
N ARG A 290 -0.22 13.32 17.84
CA ARG A 290 0.89 14.11 18.35
C ARG A 290 2.18 13.84 17.59
N ASN A 291 3.07 14.84 17.55
CA ASN A 291 4.30 14.76 16.77
C ASN A 291 5.28 13.69 17.26
N GLU A 292 5.35 13.46 18.58
CA GLU A 292 6.27 12.49 19.16
C GLU A 292 5.81 12.01 20.54
N MET A 293 6.05 10.74 20.85
CA MET A 293 5.97 10.16 22.20
C MET A 293 7.16 9.23 22.43
N THR A 294 7.47 8.90 23.68
CA THR A 294 8.56 7.96 23.99
C THR A 294 8.10 6.51 23.89
N MET A 295 9.03 5.57 23.69
CA MET A 295 8.73 4.15 23.78
C MET A 295 8.27 3.75 25.20
N ASN A 296 8.75 4.44 26.24
CA ASN A 296 8.27 4.24 27.61
C ASN A 296 6.80 4.64 27.75
N ASP A 297 6.34 5.67 27.05
CA ASP A 297 4.93 6.05 27.02
C ASP A 297 4.08 4.94 26.40
N LEU A 298 4.51 4.35 25.28
CA LEU A 298 3.83 3.20 24.68
C LEU A 298 3.79 2.02 25.67
N ILE A 299 4.92 1.67 26.28
CA ILE A 299 4.98 0.59 27.27
C ILE A 299 4.05 0.86 28.45
N THR A 300 3.95 2.11 28.89
CA THR A 300 3.03 2.53 29.97
C THR A 300 1.58 2.34 29.54
N ILE A 301 1.21 2.73 28.32
CA ILE A 301 -0.14 2.50 27.78
C ILE A 301 -0.46 1.00 27.72
N LEU A 302 0.49 0.17 27.25
CA LEU A 302 0.31 -1.28 27.17
C LEU A 302 0.18 -1.93 28.55
N ARG A 303 1.07 -1.59 29.50
CA ARG A 303 1.09 -2.16 30.86
C ARG A 303 -0.02 -1.60 31.73
N ASP A 304 -0.08 -0.29 31.89
CA ASP A 304 -0.98 0.35 32.84
C ASP A 304 -2.36 0.56 32.25
N GLY A 305 -2.46 0.77 30.94
CA GLY A 305 -3.75 0.86 30.27
C GLY A 305 -4.42 -0.49 30.10
N PHE A 306 -3.83 -1.34 29.27
CA PHE A 306 -4.44 -2.63 28.91
C PHE A 306 -4.16 -3.75 29.92
N GLY A 307 -3.18 -3.57 30.82
CA GLY A 307 -2.80 -4.60 31.78
C GLY A 307 -1.89 -5.67 31.20
N LEU A 308 -1.21 -5.40 30.09
CA LEU A 308 -0.38 -6.38 29.40
C LEU A 308 0.93 -6.62 30.17
N LYS A 309 1.34 -7.89 30.25
CA LYS A 309 2.69 -8.28 30.66
C LYS A 309 3.62 -8.07 29.48
N VAL A 310 4.20 -6.87 29.40
CA VAL A 310 5.05 -6.45 28.29
C VAL A 310 6.50 -6.97 28.48
N PRO A 311 7.07 -7.69 27.49
CA PRO A 311 8.42 -8.26 27.57
C PRO A 311 9.51 -7.19 27.54
N ASP A 312 10.66 -7.47 28.16
CA ASP A 312 11.81 -6.54 28.21
C ASP A 312 12.67 -6.64 26.93
N ILE A 313 12.06 -6.32 25.80
CA ILE A 313 12.71 -6.33 24.47
C ILE A 313 12.72 -4.96 23.80
N PHE A 314 11.95 -4.01 24.32
CA PHE A 314 11.79 -2.68 23.73
C PHE A 314 13.02 -1.82 23.99
N PRO A 315 13.53 -1.11 22.98
CA PRO A 315 14.66 -0.22 23.17
C PRO A 315 14.25 0.96 24.06
N LYS A 316 15.13 1.31 24.99
CA LYS A 316 14.98 2.49 25.85
C LYS A 316 15.33 3.76 25.06
N ASP A 317 14.77 4.89 25.48
CA ASP A 317 15.12 6.24 25.01
C ASP A 317 14.94 6.49 23.49
N ILE A 318 14.03 5.77 22.86
CA ILE A 318 13.60 6.03 21.47
C ILE A 318 12.22 6.66 21.42
N TYR A 319 11.99 7.43 20.35
CA TYR A 319 10.73 8.14 20.11
C TYR A 319 9.92 7.46 19.00
N ILE A 320 8.60 7.48 19.18
CA ILE A 320 7.61 7.18 18.16
C ILE A 320 7.13 8.52 17.62
N LYS A 321 7.44 8.81 16.36
CA LYS A 321 7.00 10.01 15.64
C LYS A 321 5.61 9.83 15.06
N ASP A 322 4.92 10.95 14.88
CA ASP A 322 3.60 11.04 14.24
C ASP A 322 2.62 10.02 14.85
N ALA A 323 2.58 10.01 16.18
CA ALA A 323 1.78 9.07 16.94
C ALA A 323 0.29 9.42 16.77
N GLU A 324 -0.47 8.46 16.26
CA GLU A 324 -1.90 8.57 15.99
C GLU A 324 -2.63 7.51 16.82
N ILE A 325 -3.68 7.94 17.52
CA ILE A 325 -4.61 7.07 18.22
C ILE A 325 -5.95 7.13 17.50
N LEU A 326 -6.49 5.97 17.16
CA LEU A 326 -7.79 5.81 16.56
C LEU A 326 -8.65 4.96 17.50
N PHE A 327 -9.87 5.41 17.78
CA PHE A 327 -10.79 4.66 18.61
C PHE A 327 -12.22 4.75 18.07
N SER A 328 -12.87 3.60 17.98
CA SER A 328 -14.33 3.53 17.81
C SER A 328 -14.87 2.25 18.44
N PRO A 329 -15.94 2.29 19.25
CA PRO A 329 -16.52 1.09 19.85
C PRO A 329 -17.27 0.19 18.87
N ALA A 330 -17.71 0.71 17.71
CA ALA A 330 -18.53 -0.03 16.73
C ALA A 330 -18.17 0.32 15.26
N GLY A 331 -17.01 0.94 15.05
CA GLY A 331 -16.65 1.59 13.78
C GLY A 331 -17.31 2.98 13.63
N GLY A 332 -16.69 3.85 12.86
CA GLY A 332 -17.16 5.22 12.63
C GLY A 332 -16.22 6.01 11.74
N GLU A 333 -16.45 7.32 11.60
CA GLU A 333 -15.68 8.17 10.68
C GLU A 333 -15.35 9.52 11.32
N VAL A 334 -14.13 10.01 11.18
CA VAL A 334 -13.74 11.40 11.53
C VAL A 334 -13.30 12.12 10.26
N GLY A 335 -14.05 13.13 9.84
CA GLY A 335 -13.84 13.75 8.53
C GLY A 335 -14.00 12.70 7.42
N GLU A 336 -12.99 12.58 6.54
CA GLU A 336 -12.94 11.55 5.49
C GLU A 336 -12.28 10.23 5.96
N SER A 337 -11.86 10.13 7.23
CA SER A 337 -11.14 8.96 7.74
C SER A 337 -12.10 7.95 8.38
N GLU A 338 -12.22 6.77 7.77
CA GLU A 338 -12.91 5.62 8.38
C GLU A 338 -12.05 5.01 9.49
N ILE A 339 -12.68 4.72 10.63
CA ILE A 339 -12.07 4.15 11.82
C ILE A 339 -12.76 2.82 12.11
N ASN A 340 -11.98 1.74 12.10
CA ASN A 340 -12.44 0.41 12.46
C ASN A 340 -12.81 0.31 13.94
N GLN A 341 -13.62 -0.68 14.28
CA GLN A 341 -13.90 -1.03 15.67
C GLN A 341 -12.60 -1.36 16.43
N GLY A 342 -12.50 -0.87 17.66
CA GLY A 342 -11.41 -1.14 18.59
C GLY A 342 -10.60 0.12 18.89
N PHE A 343 -9.38 -0.09 19.36
CA PHE A 343 -8.38 0.93 19.63
C PHE A 343 -7.14 0.62 18.81
N THR A 344 -6.61 1.61 18.12
CA THR A 344 -5.36 1.50 17.38
C THR A 344 -4.41 2.61 17.81
N LEU A 345 -3.13 2.28 17.98
CA LEU A 345 -2.06 3.26 18.11
C LEU A 345 -1.05 3.02 17.00
N LYS A 346 -0.84 4.03 16.16
CA LYS A 346 0.09 4.02 15.05
C LYS A 346 1.20 5.04 15.26
N GLY A 347 2.31 4.85 14.57
CA GLY A 347 3.38 5.84 14.50
C GLY A 347 4.65 5.25 13.90
N THR A 348 5.73 6.02 13.93
CA THR A 348 7.03 5.58 13.40
C THR A 348 8.09 5.61 14.50
N ALA A 349 8.52 4.44 14.98
CA ALA A 349 9.61 4.31 15.92
C ALA A 349 10.96 4.60 15.23
N LYS A 350 11.65 5.66 15.68
CA LYS A 350 13.01 5.98 15.26
C LYS A 350 14.00 5.21 16.11
N LEU A 351 14.40 4.04 15.62
CA LEU A 351 15.30 3.17 16.35
C LEU A 351 16.75 3.61 16.12
N MET A 352 17.65 3.25 17.05
CA MET A 352 19.07 3.56 16.93
C MET A 352 19.65 3.00 15.62
N ASP A 353 20.67 3.65 15.05
CA ASP A 353 21.30 3.35 13.76
C ASP A 353 20.53 3.74 12.47
N ALA A 354 19.57 4.66 12.60
CA ALA A 354 18.78 5.25 11.50
C ALA A 354 17.81 4.27 10.81
N ILE A 355 17.31 3.29 11.56
CA ILE A 355 16.27 2.38 11.09
C ILE A 355 14.92 2.84 11.64
N ASN A 356 13.93 2.97 10.75
CA ASN A 356 12.57 3.25 11.18
C ASN A 356 11.76 1.95 11.22
N ALA A 357 10.85 1.87 12.19
CA ALA A 357 9.83 0.84 12.22
C ALA A 357 8.45 1.48 12.37
N ASN A 358 7.53 1.13 11.48
CA ASN A 358 6.13 1.54 11.63
C ASN A 358 5.50 0.69 12.72
N VAL A 359 4.99 1.37 13.74
CA VAL A 359 4.30 0.78 14.88
C VAL A 359 2.82 0.69 14.52
N ASP A 360 2.24 -0.49 14.70
CA ASP A 360 0.80 -0.72 14.57
C ASP A 360 0.33 -1.57 15.74
N PHE A 361 -0.23 -0.90 16.74
CA PHE A 361 -0.86 -1.55 17.88
C PHE A 361 -2.36 -1.58 17.68
N TYR A 362 -2.98 -2.75 17.86
CA TYR A 362 -4.43 -2.93 17.83
C TYR A 362 -4.92 -3.63 19.09
N ALA A 363 -6.01 -3.15 19.65
CA ALA A 363 -6.71 -3.74 20.77
C ALA A 363 -8.22 -3.79 20.53
N ASN A 364 -8.78 -4.99 20.64
CA ASN A 364 -10.23 -5.21 20.71
C ASN A 364 -10.55 -6.18 21.85
N MET A 365 -11.65 -5.93 22.56
CA MET A 365 -12.10 -6.79 23.67
C MET A 365 -12.48 -8.20 23.19
N ASP A 366 -12.89 -8.34 21.92
CA ASP A 366 -13.30 -9.61 21.33
C ASP A 366 -12.13 -10.35 20.64
N ASP A 367 -11.23 -9.62 19.97
CA ASP A 367 -10.20 -10.21 19.09
C ASP A 367 -8.79 -10.26 19.70
N GLY A 368 -8.56 -9.68 20.88
CA GLY A 368 -7.27 -9.66 21.58
C GLY A 368 -6.37 -8.46 21.23
N PHE A 369 -5.08 -8.59 21.54
CA PHE A 369 -4.08 -7.54 21.38
C PHE A 369 -3.00 -7.95 20.38
N TYR A 370 -2.65 -7.05 19.47
CA TYR A 370 -1.58 -7.25 18.51
C TYR A 370 -0.72 -6.00 18.44
N LEU A 371 0.60 -6.20 18.34
CA LEU A 371 1.58 -5.13 18.22
C LEU A 371 2.61 -5.52 17.18
N ASP A 372 2.56 -4.84 16.04
CA ASP A 372 3.51 -5.00 14.96
C ASP A 372 4.50 -3.82 14.91
N PHE A 373 5.76 -4.15 14.63
CA PHE A 373 6.78 -3.19 14.24
C PHE A 373 7.34 -3.58 12.87
N TYR A 374 6.91 -2.90 11.82
CA TYR A 374 7.35 -3.14 10.45
C TYR A 374 8.62 -2.34 10.15
N PHE A 375 9.76 -3.01 10.00
CA PHE A 375 11.01 -2.35 9.66
C PHE A 375 10.99 -1.83 8.22
N ASP A 376 11.49 -0.62 8.02
CA ASP A 376 11.57 -0.01 6.70
C ASP A 376 12.75 -0.57 5.86
N ASN A 377 12.91 0.00 4.66
CA ASN A 377 13.96 -0.40 3.72
C ASN A 377 15.38 -0.13 4.22
N SER A 378 15.60 0.64 5.28
CA SER A 378 16.96 0.88 5.80
C SER A 378 17.58 -0.41 6.38
N LEU A 379 16.76 -1.34 6.90
CA LEU A 379 17.24 -2.63 7.39
C LEU A 379 17.85 -3.45 6.24
N LYS A 380 17.25 -3.38 5.04
CA LYS A 380 17.78 -4.01 3.81
C LYS A 380 19.20 -3.53 3.53
N ASP A 381 19.46 -2.24 3.65
CA ASP A 381 20.78 -1.66 3.37
C ASP A 381 21.84 -2.09 4.40
N LYS A 382 21.46 -2.19 5.68
CA LYS A 382 22.33 -2.73 6.73
C LYS A 382 22.71 -4.18 6.47
N ILE A 383 21.74 -5.03 6.10
CA ILE A 383 21.98 -6.42 5.72
C ILE A 383 22.92 -6.49 4.51
N LYS A 384 22.67 -5.69 3.46
CA LYS A 384 23.53 -5.65 2.27
C LYS A 384 24.96 -5.25 2.60
N ASN A 385 25.17 -4.31 3.51
CA ASN A 385 26.51 -3.89 3.89
C ASN A 385 27.27 -4.97 4.66
N GLU A 386 26.60 -5.70 5.56
CA GLU A 386 27.24 -6.83 6.25
C GLU A 386 27.55 -8.00 5.31
N LEU A 387 26.67 -8.29 4.35
CA LEU A 387 26.93 -9.31 3.32
C LEU A 387 28.22 -9.03 2.53
N LYS A 388 28.54 -7.76 2.25
CA LYS A 388 29.79 -7.38 1.54
C LYS A 388 31.06 -7.78 2.29
N ASN A 389 30.99 -7.86 3.62
CA ASN A 389 32.13 -8.21 4.47
C ASN A 389 32.35 -9.73 4.56
N VAL A 390 31.41 -10.54 4.05
CA VAL A 390 31.51 -12.00 4.11
C VAL A 390 32.48 -12.51 3.05
N LYS A 391 33.71 -12.86 3.47
CA LYS A 391 34.79 -13.33 2.57
C LYS A 391 34.37 -14.47 1.64
N VAL A 392 33.58 -15.41 2.15
CA VAL A 392 33.11 -16.59 1.39
C VAL A 392 32.23 -16.18 0.21
N LEU A 393 31.50 -15.07 0.31
CA LEU A 393 30.61 -14.56 -0.74
C LEU A 393 31.32 -13.59 -1.71
N SER A 394 32.59 -13.23 -1.49
CA SER A 394 33.30 -12.18 -2.26
C SER A 394 33.20 -12.32 -3.78
N LYS A 395 33.21 -13.55 -4.32
CA LYS A 395 33.10 -13.82 -5.76
C LYS A 395 31.69 -13.72 -6.34
N VAL A 396 30.67 -13.79 -5.47
CA VAL A 396 29.24 -13.85 -5.83
C VAL A 396 28.45 -12.69 -5.22
N ILE A 397 29.13 -11.76 -4.56
CA ILE A 397 28.50 -10.72 -3.74
C ILE A 397 27.67 -9.76 -4.58
N ASN A 398 28.18 -9.31 -5.71
CA ASN A 398 27.48 -8.37 -6.59
C ASN A 398 26.15 -8.96 -7.11
N PRO A 399 26.12 -10.16 -7.72
CA PRO A 399 24.86 -10.76 -8.17
C PRO A 399 23.92 -11.14 -7.01
N LEU A 400 24.45 -11.50 -5.83
CA LEU A 400 23.62 -11.72 -4.64
C LEU A 400 22.94 -10.44 -4.18
N LEU A 401 23.68 -9.33 -4.09
CA LEU A 401 23.15 -8.05 -3.62
C LEU A 401 22.19 -7.38 -4.61
N SER A 402 22.37 -7.59 -5.92
CA SER A 402 21.46 -7.04 -6.93
C SER A 402 20.09 -7.70 -6.89
N THR A 403 20.02 -8.96 -6.48
CA THR A 403 18.77 -9.74 -6.41
C THR A 403 18.18 -9.85 -5.01
N PHE A 404 18.90 -9.39 -3.98
CA PHE A 404 18.41 -9.38 -2.60
C PHE A 404 17.22 -8.43 -2.43
N GLN A 405 16.08 -9.01 -2.07
CA GLN A 405 14.86 -8.30 -1.69
C GLN A 405 14.51 -8.66 -0.24
N LEU A 406 14.33 -7.62 0.57
CA LEU A 406 13.67 -7.71 1.87
C LEU A 406 12.22 -7.32 1.62
N ARG A 407 11.33 -8.30 1.52
CA ARG A 407 9.90 -8.05 1.26
C ARG A 407 9.16 -7.64 2.52
N GLN A 408 9.51 -8.25 3.65
CA GLN A 408 8.99 -7.92 4.95
C GLN A 408 10.02 -8.24 6.03
N ALA A 409 10.13 -7.38 7.03
CA ALA A 409 10.72 -7.72 8.31
C ALA A 409 9.88 -7.06 9.38
N LYS A 410 9.40 -7.84 10.35
CA LYS A 410 8.59 -7.30 11.44
C LYS A 410 8.82 -7.99 12.76
N VAL A 411 8.72 -7.25 13.84
CA VAL A 411 8.49 -7.84 15.17
C VAL A 411 6.98 -7.91 15.36
N TYR A 412 6.45 -9.12 15.49
CA TYR A 412 5.03 -9.36 15.78
C TYR A 412 4.91 -9.83 17.22
N LEU A 413 4.04 -9.18 17.98
CA LEU A 413 3.69 -9.55 19.34
C LEU A 413 2.17 -9.66 19.46
N GLU A 414 1.70 -10.68 20.16
CA GLU A 414 0.28 -10.88 20.44
C GLU A 414 0.07 -11.25 21.90
N ALA A 415 -1.12 -10.94 22.42
CA ALA A 415 -1.55 -11.37 23.74
C ALA A 415 -3.01 -11.82 23.69
N GLY A 416 -3.28 -12.98 24.29
CA GLY A 416 -4.63 -13.47 24.53
C GLY A 416 -5.18 -13.00 25.88
N MET A 417 -6.16 -13.74 26.42
CA MET A 417 -6.81 -13.41 27.70
C MET A 417 -5.87 -13.52 28.92
N ASP A 418 -4.73 -14.20 28.80
CA ASP A 418 -3.69 -14.26 29.85
C ASP A 418 -2.87 -12.96 29.96
N LEU A 419 -3.12 -12.02 29.04
CA LEU A 419 -2.49 -10.71 28.90
C LEU A 419 -0.97 -10.79 28.74
N ASN A 420 -0.43 -11.95 28.35
CA ASN A 420 1.00 -12.13 28.20
C ASN A 420 1.42 -11.78 26.77
N LEU A 421 2.10 -10.65 26.60
CA LEU A 421 2.52 -10.18 25.28
C LEU A 421 3.80 -10.91 24.88
N ALA A 422 3.73 -11.72 23.82
CA ALA A 422 4.86 -12.49 23.32
C ALA A 422 4.79 -12.63 21.80
N GLY A 423 5.91 -12.99 21.18
CA GLY A 423 5.93 -13.22 19.76
C GLY A 423 7.34 -13.36 19.20
N LYS A 424 7.49 -13.06 17.92
CA LYS A 424 8.70 -13.36 17.14
C LYS A 424 9.06 -12.23 16.19
N THR A 425 10.31 -12.23 15.74
CA THR A 425 10.74 -11.41 14.61
C THR A 425 10.70 -12.27 13.34
N HIS A 426 9.88 -11.85 12.39
CA HIS A 426 9.61 -12.53 11.12
C HIS A 426 10.36 -11.86 9.97
N PHE A 427 10.79 -12.67 9.00
CA PHE A 427 11.47 -12.21 7.80
C PHE A 427 10.88 -12.86 6.55
N ASN A 428 10.63 -12.03 5.54
CA ASN A 428 10.34 -12.47 4.18
C ASN A 428 11.42 -11.91 3.27
N ILE A 429 12.33 -12.78 2.85
CA ILE A 429 13.50 -12.44 2.05
C ILE A 429 13.49 -13.28 0.78
N SER A 430 13.91 -12.68 -0.33
CA SER A 430 14.20 -13.42 -1.55
C SER A 430 15.55 -13.01 -2.14
N ILE A 431 16.22 -13.97 -2.76
CA ILE A 431 17.48 -13.77 -3.50
C ILE A 431 17.35 -14.54 -4.80
N PHE A 432 17.83 -13.98 -5.91
CA PHE A 432 17.65 -14.53 -7.25
C PHE A 432 16.18 -14.84 -7.58
N ASN A 433 15.28 -13.95 -7.13
CA ASN A 433 13.82 -14.07 -7.25
C ASN A 433 13.19 -15.31 -6.60
N LYS A 434 13.91 -16.01 -5.72
CA LYS A 434 13.37 -17.16 -5.00
C LYS A 434 13.26 -16.84 -3.52
N PRO A 435 12.14 -17.20 -2.85
CA PRO A 435 12.03 -17.05 -1.41
C PRO A 435 13.17 -17.78 -0.72
N LEU A 436 13.69 -17.14 0.31
CA LEU A 436 14.66 -17.71 1.22
C LEU A 436 13.97 -17.88 2.57
N PRO A 437 13.55 -19.10 2.94
CA PRO A 437 12.96 -19.34 4.26
C PRO A 437 14.02 -19.08 5.32
N ILE A 438 13.81 -18.03 6.12
CA ILE A 438 14.64 -17.72 7.28
C ILE A 438 13.79 -18.03 8.50
N PRO A 439 14.21 -18.96 9.36
CA PRO A 439 13.47 -19.26 10.58
C PRO A 439 13.26 -18.00 11.41
N ASP A 440 12.07 -17.86 11.96
CA ASP A 440 11.76 -16.80 12.90
C ASP A 440 12.72 -16.83 14.10
N MET A 441 13.03 -15.66 14.62
CA MET A 441 13.77 -15.53 15.88
C MET A 441 12.84 -15.06 17.00
N GLU A 442 13.26 -15.28 18.25
CA GLU A 442 12.61 -14.61 19.39
C GLU A 442 12.51 -13.10 19.14
N ALA A 443 11.38 -12.52 19.51
CA ALA A 443 11.12 -11.10 19.30
C ALA A 443 12.27 -10.25 19.85
N SER A 444 12.84 -9.42 18.98
CA SER A 444 14.05 -8.67 19.26
C SER A 444 14.05 -7.38 18.47
N PHE A 445 14.47 -6.30 19.12
CA PHE A 445 14.80 -5.01 18.49
C PHE A 445 16.33 -4.79 18.42
N ASP A 446 17.14 -5.77 18.83
CA ASP A 446 18.58 -5.73 18.60
C ASP A 446 18.88 -5.98 17.12
N PHE A 447 19.14 -4.88 16.40
CA PHE A 447 19.45 -4.94 14.98
C PHE A 447 20.72 -5.69 14.65
N LYS A 448 21.74 -5.66 15.51
CA LYS A 448 22.97 -6.41 15.25
C LYS A 448 22.65 -7.89 15.28
N LYS A 449 21.81 -8.33 16.23
CA LYS A 449 21.31 -9.72 16.29
C LYS A 449 20.46 -10.06 15.07
N ILE A 450 19.54 -9.19 14.66
CA ILE A 450 18.68 -9.38 13.47
C ILE A 450 19.51 -9.51 12.19
N VAL A 451 20.38 -8.53 11.92
CA VAL A 451 21.22 -8.50 10.72
C VAL A 451 22.13 -9.72 10.70
N LYS A 452 22.75 -10.06 11.82
CA LYS A 452 23.59 -11.25 11.95
C LYS A 452 22.81 -12.53 11.65
N HIS A 453 21.62 -12.69 12.22
CA HIS A 453 20.76 -13.86 11.98
C HIS A 453 20.45 -14.03 10.49
N VAL A 454 20.05 -12.95 9.81
CA VAL A 454 19.77 -12.98 8.38
C VAL A 454 21.03 -13.31 7.56
N VAL A 455 22.15 -12.65 7.84
CA VAL A 455 23.42 -12.87 7.13
C VAL A 455 23.90 -14.31 7.31
N ASP A 456 23.92 -14.82 8.55
CA ASP A 456 24.33 -16.18 8.86
C ASP A 456 23.44 -17.19 8.12
N LYS A 457 22.11 -16.98 8.09
CA LYS A 457 21.19 -17.86 7.36
C LYS A 457 21.36 -17.81 5.86
N ILE A 458 21.68 -16.67 5.26
CA ILE A 458 22.04 -16.57 3.84
C ILE A 458 23.31 -17.37 3.55
N VAL A 459 24.32 -17.26 4.41
CA VAL A 459 25.59 -17.98 4.27
C VAL A 459 25.39 -19.50 4.44
N GLU A 460 24.64 -19.93 5.45
CA GLU A 460 24.33 -21.34 5.71
C GLU A 460 23.52 -21.97 4.58
N SER A 461 22.47 -21.30 4.11
CA SER A 461 21.52 -21.86 3.14
C SER A 461 22.00 -21.80 1.69
N LYS A 462 22.81 -20.81 1.31
CA LYS A 462 23.20 -20.57 -0.10
C LYS A 462 24.70 -20.39 -0.30
N GLY A 463 25.47 -20.16 0.76
CA GLY A 463 26.93 -19.99 0.66
C GLY A 463 27.64 -21.23 0.13
N GLY A 464 27.23 -22.44 0.50
CA GLY A 464 27.86 -23.68 0.02
C GLY A 464 27.73 -23.86 -1.50
N LYS A 465 26.51 -23.78 -2.02
CA LYS A 465 26.21 -24.06 -3.44
C LYS A 465 26.68 -22.96 -4.40
N LEU A 466 26.52 -21.68 -4.04
CA LEU A 466 27.03 -20.57 -4.87
C LEU A 466 28.57 -20.59 -4.95
N VAL A 467 29.24 -21.00 -3.88
CA VAL A 467 30.70 -21.18 -3.86
C VAL A 467 31.11 -22.39 -4.69
N GLU A 468 30.35 -23.49 -4.66
CA GLU A 468 30.59 -24.66 -5.50
C GLU A 468 30.50 -24.32 -6.99
N ILE A 469 29.44 -23.64 -7.42
CA ILE A 469 29.28 -23.17 -8.81
C ILE A 469 30.49 -22.31 -9.24
N SER A 470 30.89 -21.34 -8.41
CA SER A 470 32.05 -20.50 -8.70
C SER A 470 33.36 -21.29 -8.79
N LYS A 471 33.52 -22.35 -7.98
CA LYS A 471 34.69 -23.26 -8.06
C LYS A 471 34.65 -24.10 -9.34
N ASN A 472 33.50 -24.66 -9.70
CA ASN A 472 33.32 -25.49 -10.89
C ASN A 472 33.65 -24.71 -12.17
N ILE A 473 33.17 -23.47 -12.26
CA ILE A 473 33.45 -22.58 -13.40
C ILE A 473 34.95 -22.32 -13.54
N GLY A 474 35.62 -21.93 -12.45
CA GLY A 474 37.07 -21.68 -12.46
C GLY A 474 37.89 -22.93 -12.80
N ALA A 475 37.49 -24.10 -12.28
CA ALA A 475 38.14 -25.38 -12.59
C ALA A 475 37.95 -25.80 -14.06
N SER A 476 36.76 -25.56 -14.60
CA SER A 476 36.43 -25.80 -16.01
C SER A 476 37.28 -24.94 -16.94
N ALA A 477 37.39 -23.63 -16.67
CA ALA A 477 38.23 -22.72 -17.45
C ALA A 477 39.72 -23.13 -17.43
N GLN A 478 40.23 -23.54 -16.27
CA GLN A 478 41.60 -24.03 -16.16
C GLN A 478 41.81 -25.31 -16.96
N THR A 479 40.87 -26.26 -16.91
CA THR A 479 40.95 -27.54 -17.62
C THR A 479 40.88 -27.33 -19.14
N ALA A 480 39.91 -26.57 -19.62
CA ALA A 480 39.78 -26.18 -21.03
C ALA A 480 41.03 -25.44 -21.54
N GLY A 481 41.70 -24.68 -20.66
CA GLY A 481 42.93 -23.96 -20.95
C GLY A 481 44.18 -24.82 -21.18
N ARG A 482 44.22 -26.08 -20.73
CA ARG A 482 45.45 -26.93 -20.77
C ARG A 482 45.81 -27.44 -22.15
N THR A 483 44.83 -27.58 -23.04
CA THR A 483 45.02 -28.09 -24.41
C THR A 483 45.37 -26.99 -25.42
N ILE A 484 45.28 -25.72 -25.01
CA ILE A 484 45.57 -24.52 -25.82
C ILE A 484 47.07 -24.19 -25.74
N GLY A 485 47.67 -23.70 -26.83
CA GLY A 485 49.08 -23.30 -26.91
C GLY A 485 50.02 -24.29 -27.61
N GLN A 486 49.56 -25.49 -27.97
CA GLN A 486 50.39 -26.46 -28.71
C GLN A 486 50.60 -26.07 -30.19
N GLY A 487 49.58 -25.54 -30.86
CA GLY A 487 49.67 -25.03 -32.23
C GLY A 487 50.59 -23.82 -32.36
N ALA A 488 50.52 -22.87 -31.41
CA ALA A 488 51.39 -21.70 -31.36
C ALA A 488 52.88 -22.07 -31.15
N LYS A 489 53.15 -23.08 -30.31
CA LYS A 489 54.51 -23.63 -30.11
C LYS A 489 55.06 -24.28 -31.40
N PHE A 490 54.20 -24.94 -32.17
CA PHE A 490 54.56 -25.55 -33.46
C PHE A 490 54.87 -24.49 -34.53
N ALA A 491 54.02 -23.47 -34.67
CA ALA A 491 54.25 -22.36 -35.59
C ALA A 491 55.58 -21.64 -35.29
N LYS A 492 55.86 -21.33 -34.01
CA LYS A 492 57.14 -20.75 -33.58
C LYS A 492 58.34 -21.62 -33.91
N LYS A 493 58.29 -22.94 -33.64
CA LYS A 493 59.38 -23.89 -33.94
C LYS A 493 59.77 -23.90 -35.42
N VAL A 494 58.78 -23.82 -36.32
CA VAL A 494 59.02 -23.83 -37.77
C VAL A 494 59.58 -22.50 -38.27
N VAL A 495 59.19 -21.35 -37.69
CA VAL A 495 59.82 -20.06 -38.00
C VAL A 495 61.31 -20.07 -37.64
N THR A 496 61.70 -20.70 -36.53
CA THR A 496 63.11 -20.83 -36.12
C THR A 496 63.91 -21.76 -37.03
N LEU A 497 63.29 -22.78 -37.62
CA LEU A 497 63.93 -23.76 -38.51
C LEU A 497 63.84 -23.40 -40.01
N GLY A 498 62.85 -22.61 -40.42
CA GLY A 498 62.48 -22.37 -41.81
C GLY A 498 63.04 -21.08 -42.43
N VAL A 499 63.46 -20.10 -41.63
CA VAL A 499 64.05 -18.86 -42.16
C VAL A 499 65.48 -19.09 -42.67
N SER A 500 66.19 -20.10 -42.17
CA SER A 500 67.56 -20.44 -42.60
C SER A 500 67.63 -21.37 -43.82
N ASN A 501 66.59 -22.16 -44.11
CA ASN A 501 66.62 -23.21 -45.14
C ASN A 501 65.52 -23.12 -46.21
N ALA A 502 64.80 -22.00 -46.35
CA ALA A 502 63.74 -21.82 -47.35
C ALA A 502 64.28 -21.62 -48.78
N LYS A 503 64.97 -22.63 -49.31
CA LYS A 503 65.04 -22.91 -50.74
C LYS A 503 64.30 -24.23 -50.99
N HIS A 504 63.04 -24.12 -51.41
CA HIS A 504 62.32 -25.16 -52.16
C HIS A 504 61.99 -26.51 -51.48
N LEU A 505 61.60 -26.54 -50.19
CA LEU A 505 61.03 -27.76 -49.60
C LEU A 505 59.50 -27.71 -49.51
N HIS A 506 58.85 -28.66 -50.19
CA HIS A 506 57.46 -29.05 -49.93
C HIS A 506 57.37 -29.71 -48.53
N PRO A 507 56.22 -29.69 -47.82
CA PRO A 507 56.06 -30.35 -46.51
C PRO A 507 56.36 -31.86 -46.49
N LYS A 508 56.49 -32.49 -47.67
CA LYS A 508 56.85 -33.91 -47.88
C LYS A 508 58.29 -34.12 -48.40
N GLY A 509 59.13 -33.08 -48.42
CA GLY A 509 60.53 -33.19 -48.81
C GLY A 509 60.84 -33.22 -50.31
N ILE A 510 59.88 -32.90 -51.19
CA ILE A 510 60.07 -32.94 -52.66
C ILE A 510 60.33 -31.51 -53.20
N LEU A 511 61.38 -31.37 -54.01
CA LEU A 511 61.72 -30.17 -54.78
C LEU A 511 60.82 -30.07 -56.02
N HIS A 512 60.02 -29.01 -56.16
CA HIS A 512 59.29 -28.70 -57.40
C HIS A 512 59.80 -27.39 -58.03
N PRO A 513 59.77 -27.24 -59.37
CA PRO A 513 60.19 -26.00 -60.02
C PRO A 513 59.32 -24.82 -59.56
N VAL A 514 59.94 -23.64 -59.46
CA VAL A 514 59.33 -22.40 -58.94
C VAL A 514 58.22 -21.90 -59.87
N ASN A 515 57.07 -22.56 -59.82
CA ASN A 515 55.87 -22.10 -60.48
C ASN A 515 55.02 -21.32 -59.47
N LYS A 516 54.90 -20.01 -59.70
CA LYS A 516 54.08 -19.10 -58.89
C LYS A 516 52.67 -19.65 -58.65
N HIS A 517 52.11 -20.33 -59.65
CA HIS A 517 50.78 -20.93 -59.59
C HIS A 517 50.71 -22.10 -58.59
N VAL A 518 51.69 -23.02 -58.64
CA VAL A 518 51.76 -24.18 -57.72
C VAL A 518 51.98 -23.74 -56.27
N CYS A 519 52.87 -22.76 -56.03
CA CYS A 519 53.08 -22.23 -54.67
C CYS A 519 51.81 -21.54 -54.12
N ARG A 520 51.07 -20.85 -54.99
CA ARG A 520 49.83 -20.15 -54.65
C ARG A 520 48.67 -21.11 -54.36
N GLU A 521 48.51 -22.14 -55.18
CA GLU A 521 47.35 -23.03 -55.13
C GLU A 521 47.52 -24.27 -54.26
N GLN A 522 48.77 -24.66 -53.96
CA GLN A 522 49.05 -25.89 -53.19
C GLN A 522 49.87 -25.61 -51.93
N CYS A 523 51.04 -24.97 -52.05
CA CYS A 523 51.95 -24.81 -50.91
C CYS A 523 51.39 -23.91 -49.80
N ILE A 524 50.81 -22.76 -50.15
CA ILE A 524 50.17 -21.86 -49.18
C ILE A 524 48.95 -22.52 -48.52
N PRO A 525 47.97 -23.07 -49.27
CA PRO A 525 46.83 -23.74 -48.67
C PRO A 525 47.21 -24.94 -47.79
N ASN A 526 48.20 -25.76 -48.19
CA ASN A 526 48.66 -26.89 -47.40
C ASN A 526 49.24 -26.45 -46.05
N ARG A 527 50.08 -25.40 -46.04
CA ARG A 527 50.64 -24.83 -44.80
C ARG A 527 49.56 -24.21 -43.91
N ALA A 528 48.63 -23.47 -44.49
CA ALA A 528 47.51 -22.89 -43.76
C ALA A 528 46.67 -23.99 -43.10
N ASN A 529 46.27 -25.00 -43.87
CA ASN A 529 45.44 -26.11 -43.38
C ASN A 529 46.14 -26.96 -42.31
N GLU A 530 47.47 -27.17 -42.41
CA GLU A 530 48.25 -27.83 -41.37
C GLU A 530 48.18 -27.08 -40.03
N LEU A 531 48.41 -25.77 -40.05
CA LEU A 531 48.38 -24.93 -38.84
C LEU A 531 46.96 -24.75 -38.30
N ILE A 532 45.96 -24.63 -39.19
CA ILE A 532 44.54 -24.62 -38.83
C ILE A 532 44.18 -25.89 -38.08
N GLY A 533 44.56 -27.08 -38.57
CA GLY A 533 44.28 -28.35 -37.90
C GLY A 533 44.84 -28.45 -36.47
N LYS A 534 45.93 -27.72 -36.18
CA LYS A 534 46.56 -27.65 -34.85
C LYS A 534 45.95 -26.62 -33.90
N VAL A 535 45.08 -25.73 -34.39
CA VAL A 535 44.46 -24.66 -33.59
C VAL A 535 42.94 -24.80 -33.54
N LEU A 536 42.28 -25.12 -34.65
CA LEU A 536 40.83 -25.17 -34.76
C LEU A 536 40.20 -26.22 -33.83
N HIS A 537 40.60 -27.48 -33.91
CA HIS A 537 40.03 -28.53 -33.05
C HIS A 537 40.26 -28.27 -31.55
N PRO A 538 41.48 -27.89 -31.09
CA PRO A 538 41.68 -27.48 -29.70
C PRO A 538 40.83 -26.28 -29.28
N SER A 539 40.62 -25.30 -30.17
CA SER A 539 39.77 -24.12 -29.90
C SER A 539 38.32 -24.51 -29.70
N LEU A 540 37.76 -25.33 -30.62
CA LEU A 540 36.38 -25.79 -30.56
C LEU A 540 36.15 -26.66 -29.31
N ASN A 541 37.05 -27.61 -29.05
CA ASN A 541 36.96 -28.49 -27.90
C ASN A 541 37.07 -27.73 -26.57
N ALA A 542 37.93 -26.71 -26.48
CA ALA A 542 38.09 -25.94 -25.26
C ALA A 542 36.82 -25.15 -24.90
N ILE A 543 36.20 -24.47 -25.88
CA ILE A 543 34.95 -23.74 -25.63
C ILE A 543 33.79 -24.70 -25.36
N GLN A 544 33.66 -25.78 -26.14
CA GLN A 544 32.59 -26.76 -25.94
C GLN A 544 32.71 -27.43 -24.56
N SER A 545 33.92 -27.84 -24.16
CA SER A 545 34.13 -28.43 -22.84
C SER A 545 33.87 -27.43 -21.71
N PHE A 546 34.24 -26.15 -21.89
CA PHE A 546 33.90 -25.14 -20.90
C PHE A 546 32.39 -25.04 -20.70
N TYR A 547 31.64 -24.96 -21.80
CA TYR A 547 30.17 -24.92 -21.81
C TYR A 547 29.55 -26.16 -21.15
N ASP A 548 29.92 -27.36 -21.60
CA ASP A 548 29.32 -28.61 -21.13
C ASP A 548 29.46 -28.79 -19.62
N ASN A 549 30.56 -28.31 -19.04
CA ASN A 549 30.87 -28.44 -17.62
C ASN A 549 30.17 -27.41 -16.73
N ILE A 550 29.75 -26.26 -17.26
CA ILE A 550 29.19 -25.16 -16.43
C ILE A 550 27.71 -24.91 -16.69
N ILE A 551 27.16 -25.40 -17.79
CA ILE A 551 25.81 -25.01 -18.21
C ILE A 551 24.75 -25.35 -17.15
N ASP A 552 24.88 -26.48 -16.47
CA ASP A 552 23.92 -26.88 -15.43
C ASP A 552 23.94 -25.95 -14.21
N ASP A 553 25.13 -25.46 -13.88
CA ASP A 553 25.36 -24.51 -12.79
C ASP A 553 24.91 -23.09 -13.17
N ILE A 554 25.00 -22.72 -14.44
CA ILE A 554 24.64 -21.39 -14.96
C ILE A 554 23.15 -21.24 -15.19
N VAL A 555 22.46 -22.28 -15.68
CA VAL A 555 21.06 -22.17 -16.08
C VAL A 555 20.13 -21.97 -14.88
N ILE A 556 20.50 -22.46 -13.69
CA ILE A 556 19.74 -22.21 -12.45
C ILE A 556 19.82 -20.75 -11.96
N LEU A 557 20.72 -19.93 -12.52
CA LEU A 557 20.93 -18.54 -12.15
C LEU A 557 20.09 -17.62 -13.06
N GLU A 558 18.84 -17.37 -12.66
CA GLU A 558 17.90 -16.52 -13.39
C GLU A 558 17.47 -15.30 -12.56
N GLY A 559 17.21 -14.19 -13.25
CA GLY A 559 16.65 -12.96 -12.66
C GLY A 559 15.33 -12.58 -13.33
N ASP A 560 14.63 -11.58 -12.78
CA ASP A 560 13.26 -11.17 -13.16
C ASP A 560 13.14 -10.65 -14.59
N SER A 561 14.28 -10.42 -15.26
CA SER A 561 14.37 -10.01 -16.64
C SER A 561 15.55 -10.65 -17.34
N PHE A 562 15.54 -10.58 -18.67
CA PHE A 562 16.67 -10.96 -19.48
C PHE A 562 17.96 -10.24 -19.05
N GLU A 563 17.91 -8.92 -18.84
CA GLU A 563 19.08 -8.13 -18.44
C GLU A 563 19.59 -8.51 -17.05
N GLN A 564 18.70 -8.81 -16.11
CA GLN A 564 19.10 -9.29 -14.79
C GLN A 564 19.71 -10.69 -14.87
N THR A 565 19.09 -11.61 -15.61
CA THR A 565 19.61 -12.96 -15.85
C THR A 565 21.01 -12.91 -16.44
N LYS A 566 21.19 -12.11 -17.50
CA LYS A 566 22.48 -11.87 -18.12
C LYS A 566 23.50 -11.36 -17.11
N SER A 567 23.17 -10.31 -16.36
CA SER A 567 24.06 -9.72 -15.37
C SER A 567 24.46 -10.71 -14.27
N ILE A 568 23.51 -11.52 -13.78
CA ILE A 568 23.77 -12.56 -12.78
C ILE A 568 24.74 -13.59 -13.37
N ARG A 569 24.42 -14.17 -14.52
CA ARG A 569 25.22 -15.24 -15.11
C ARG A 569 26.62 -14.76 -15.49
N GLU A 570 26.73 -13.59 -16.10
CA GLU A 570 28.03 -12.98 -16.44
C GLU A 570 28.91 -12.76 -15.22
N ALA A 571 28.34 -12.37 -14.08
CA ALA A 571 29.10 -12.21 -12.85
C ALA A 571 29.75 -13.53 -12.37
N PHE A 572 29.24 -14.69 -12.79
CA PHE A 572 29.80 -16.00 -12.45
C PHE A 572 30.84 -16.51 -13.43
N PHE A 573 30.70 -16.29 -14.75
CA PHE A 573 31.56 -16.92 -15.75
C PHE A 573 32.33 -15.97 -16.67
N LEU A 574 31.96 -14.69 -16.76
CA LEU A 574 32.45 -13.80 -17.83
C LEU A 574 33.96 -13.58 -17.78
N GLU A 575 34.54 -13.42 -16.58
CA GLU A 575 35.99 -13.25 -16.42
C GLU A 575 36.75 -14.48 -16.92
N ASP A 576 36.36 -15.67 -16.44
CA ASP A 576 36.94 -16.95 -16.83
C ASP A 576 36.79 -17.23 -18.33
N TRP A 577 35.61 -16.92 -18.88
CA TRP A 577 35.32 -17.00 -20.31
C TRP A 577 36.22 -16.07 -21.12
N ASN A 578 36.39 -14.81 -20.72
CA ASN A 578 37.26 -13.86 -21.40
C ASN A 578 38.72 -14.31 -21.36
N ASN A 579 39.20 -14.81 -20.23
CA ASN A 579 40.55 -15.35 -20.07
C ASN A 579 40.80 -16.57 -20.97
N LEU A 580 39.85 -17.51 -21.05
CA LEU A 580 39.93 -18.66 -21.96
C LEU A 580 39.99 -18.20 -23.43
N ASN A 581 39.07 -17.31 -23.82
CA ASN A 581 39.00 -16.77 -25.17
C ASN A 581 40.29 -16.04 -25.56
N GLN A 582 40.87 -15.25 -24.66
CA GLN A 582 42.13 -14.53 -24.92
C GLN A 582 43.27 -15.49 -25.24
N LYS A 583 43.35 -16.65 -24.57
CA LYS A 583 44.35 -17.69 -24.88
C LYS A 583 44.16 -18.25 -26.28
N ILE A 584 42.92 -18.54 -26.67
CA ILE A 584 42.59 -19.03 -28.01
C ILE A 584 42.91 -17.99 -29.09
N GLU A 585 42.55 -16.72 -28.84
CA GLU A 585 42.85 -15.60 -29.74
C GLU A 585 44.37 -15.44 -29.97
N ASN A 586 45.18 -15.63 -28.92
CA ASN A 586 46.64 -15.60 -29.03
C ASN A 586 47.19 -16.73 -29.93
N ASP A 587 46.60 -17.93 -29.86
CA ASP A 587 46.97 -19.05 -30.74
C ASP A 587 46.62 -18.75 -32.21
N TRP A 588 45.41 -18.26 -32.48
CA TRP A 588 45.00 -17.84 -33.82
C TRP A 588 45.89 -16.71 -34.36
N LYS A 589 46.22 -15.72 -33.53
CA LYS A 589 47.15 -14.64 -33.89
C LYS A 589 48.53 -15.20 -34.27
N SER A 590 49.04 -16.17 -33.51
CA SER A 590 50.37 -16.75 -33.76
C SER A 590 50.49 -17.43 -35.13
N ILE A 591 49.43 -18.11 -35.61
CA ILE A 591 49.43 -18.73 -36.93
C ILE A 591 49.12 -17.72 -38.04
N TRP A 592 48.34 -16.68 -37.75
CA TRP A 592 48.07 -15.61 -38.71
C TRP A 592 49.32 -14.78 -39.03
N GLU A 593 50.21 -14.63 -38.05
CA GLU A 593 51.51 -13.95 -38.18
C GLU A 593 52.63 -14.86 -38.75
N ASP A 594 52.34 -16.12 -39.10
CA ASP A 594 53.32 -17.03 -39.70
C ASP A 594 53.89 -16.46 -41.00
N LYS A 595 55.22 -16.40 -41.08
CA LYS A 595 55.97 -15.78 -42.19
C LYS A 595 56.52 -16.79 -43.20
N PHE A 596 56.12 -18.07 -43.13
CA PHE A 596 56.65 -19.14 -43.99
C PHE A 596 56.54 -18.81 -45.48
N TYR A 597 55.43 -18.15 -45.88
CA TYR A 597 55.17 -17.78 -47.27
C TYR A 597 56.23 -16.85 -47.89
N TYR A 598 56.98 -16.07 -47.10
CA TYR A 598 58.06 -15.21 -47.65
C TYR A 598 59.16 -16.03 -48.35
N GLY A 599 59.41 -17.25 -47.89
CA GLY A 599 60.41 -18.15 -48.46
C GLY A 599 59.97 -18.86 -49.75
N LEU A 600 58.69 -18.74 -50.15
CA LEU A 600 58.13 -19.42 -51.32
C LEU A 600 58.22 -18.59 -52.61
N PHE A 601 58.51 -17.29 -52.51
CA PHE A 601 58.48 -16.36 -53.64
C PHE A 601 59.74 -15.51 -53.73
N ILE A 602 60.29 -15.38 -54.94
CA ILE A 602 61.46 -14.55 -55.22
C ILE A 602 61.09 -13.06 -55.25
N ARG A 603 59.89 -12.71 -55.75
CA ARG A 603 59.43 -11.32 -55.88
C ARG A 603 58.62 -10.89 -54.66
N LYS A 604 58.93 -9.70 -54.13
CA LYS A 604 58.21 -9.08 -53.00
C LYS A 604 56.70 -8.98 -53.22
N SER A 605 56.26 -8.58 -54.42
CA SER A 605 54.83 -8.47 -54.75
C SER A 605 54.10 -9.82 -54.71
N ALA A 606 54.74 -10.89 -55.19
CA ALA A 606 54.17 -12.24 -55.14
C ALA A 606 54.14 -12.81 -53.70
N ALA A 607 55.12 -12.46 -52.86
CA ALA A 607 55.10 -12.81 -51.44
C ALA A 607 53.97 -12.09 -50.67
N ILE A 608 53.69 -10.82 -51.00
CA ILE A 608 52.55 -10.08 -50.43
C ILE A 608 51.22 -10.74 -50.84
N GLU A 609 51.06 -11.06 -52.13
CA GLU A 609 49.89 -11.76 -52.66
C GLU A 609 49.68 -13.12 -51.98
N GLY A 610 50.76 -13.91 -51.84
CA GLY A 610 50.73 -15.19 -51.16
C GLY A 610 50.39 -15.09 -49.67
N GLY A 611 50.91 -14.07 -48.97
CA GLY A 611 50.56 -13.78 -47.59
C GLY A 611 49.10 -13.37 -47.42
N ASN A 612 48.52 -12.66 -48.39
CA ASN A 612 47.09 -12.31 -48.37
C ASN A 612 46.21 -13.55 -48.52
N ILE A 613 46.57 -14.47 -49.41
CA ILE A 613 45.85 -15.75 -49.59
C ILE A 613 45.97 -16.60 -48.33
N TYR A 614 47.17 -16.72 -47.76
CA TYR A 614 47.39 -17.43 -46.50
C TYR A 614 46.51 -16.88 -45.37
N ARG A 615 46.54 -15.57 -45.14
CA ARG A 615 45.72 -14.91 -44.11
C ARG A 615 44.23 -15.03 -44.38
N ALA A 616 43.80 -15.00 -45.64
CA ALA A 616 42.39 -15.19 -46.00
C ALA A 616 41.90 -16.59 -45.58
N ILE A 617 42.67 -17.65 -45.84
CA ILE A 617 42.33 -19.03 -45.44
C ILE A 617 42.25 -19.16 -43.90
N ILE A 618 43.21 -18.57 -43.18
CA ILE A 618 43.22 -18.57 -41.70
C ILE A 618 42.00 -17.83 -41.15
N THR A 619 41.69 -16.65 -41.68
CA THR A 619 40.56 -15.82 -41.23
C THR A 619 39.22 -16.50 -41.51
N ASP A 620 39.05 -17.08 -42.70
CA ASP A 620 37.84 -17.83 -43.07
C ASP A 620 37.60 -18.99 -42.10
N LYS A 621 38.63 -19.79 -41.83
CA LYS A 621 38.51 -20.93 -40.91
C LYS A 621 38.35 -20.55 -39.44
N LYS A 622 38.88 -19.40 -39.02
CA LYS A 622 38.63 -18.85 -37.67
C LYS A 622 37.14 -18.55 -37.45
N GLN A 623 36.38 -18.28 -38.52
CA GLN A 623 34.96 -17.99 -38.41
C GLN A 623 34.16 -19.16 -37.81
N GLU A 624 34.58 -20.41 -38.03
CA GLU A 624 33.95 -21.59 -37.40
C GLU A 624 34.01 -21.52 -35.87
N TYR A 625 35.17 -21.13 -35.32
CA TYR A 625 35.34 -20.90 -33.89
C TYR A 625 34.51 -19.70 -33.39
N LEU A 626 34.52 -18.58 -34.12
CA LEU A 626 33.76 -17.38 -33.73
C LEU A 626 32.25 -17.66 -33.71
N ASN A 627 31.75 -18.43 -34.67
CA ASN A 627 30.35 -18.85 -34.72
C ASN A 627 29.97 -19.70 -33.50
N LEU A 628 30.79 -20.71 -33.17
CA LEU A 628 30.55 -21.55 -31.99
C LEU A 628 30.66 -20.75 -30.68
N LYS A 629 31.66 -19.88 -30.56
CA LYS A 629 31.85 -18.98 -29.41
C LYS A 629 30.60 -18.13 -29.16
N ASN A 630 30.10 -17.46 -30.21
CA ASN A 630 28.92 -16.60 -30.11
C ASN A 630 27.67 -17.42 -29.76
N LYS A 631 27.51 -18.59 -30.37
CA LYS A 631 26.43 -19.52 -30.03
C LYS A 631 26.47 -19.91 -28.55
N ILE A 632 27.61 -20.38 -28.06
CA ILE A 632 27.76 -20.84 -26.67
C ILE A 632 27.57 -19.71 -25.67
N TYR A 633 28.11 -18.52 -25.94
CA TYR A 633 27.85 -17.37 -25.08
C TYR A 633 26.34 -17.03 -25.04
N ASN A 634 25.69 -17.02 -26.20
CA ASN A 634 24.23 -16.84 -26.25
C ASN A 634 23.50 -17.95 -25.49
N ASP A 635 23.92 -19.21 -25.59
CA ASP A 635 23.31 -20.32 -24.86
C ASP A 635 23.53 -20.15 -23.34
N LEU A 636 24.73 -19.78 -22.89
CA LEU A 636 24.99 -19.51 -21.47
C LEU A 636 24.09 -18.40 -20.91
N ILE A 637 23.73 -17.40 -21.71
CA ILE A 637 22.85 -16.31 -21.28
C ILE A 637 21.36 -16.66 -21.41
N ASN A 638 20.97 -17.32 -22.50
CA ASN A 638 19.56 -17.46 -22.89
C ASN A 638 18.97 -18.83 -22.54
N LEU A 639 19.79 -19.86 -22.34
CA LEU A 639 19.28 -21.20 -22.08
C LEU A 639 18.56 -21.19 -20.72
N ARG A 640 17.33 -21.69 -20.71
CA ARG A 640 16.51 -21.84 -19.52
C ARG A 640 16.32 -23.31 -19.19
N LEU A 641 16.22 -23.64 -17.91
CA LEU A 641 15.80 -24.96 -17.46
C LEU A 641 14.30 -25.04 -17.74
N LEU A 642 13.97 -25.56 -18.90
CA LEU A 642 12.59 -25.71 -19.29
C LEU A 642 12.04 -27.01 -18.67
N PRO A 643 10.78 -27.01 -18.22
CA PRO A 643 10.27 -28.05 -17.35
C PRO A 643 10.28 -29.40 -18.05
N VAL A 644 10.95 -30.37 -17.44
CA VAL A 644 10.80 -31.77 -17.85
C VAL A 644 9.50 -32.27 -17.24
N ILE A 645 8.53 -32.63 -18.09
CA ILE A 645 7.26 -33.20 -17.64
C ILE A 645 7.19 -34.67 -18.02
N VAL A 646 6.60 -35.48 -17.15
CA VAL A 646 6.29 -36.88 -17.44
C VAL A 646 4.82 -37.01 -17.81
N LYS A 647 4.52 -37.62 -18.95
CA LYS A 647 3.16 -38.05 -19.30
C LYS A 647 3.08 -39.55 -19.19
N TYR A 648 2.15 -40.04 -18.39
CA TYR A 648 2.02 -41.45 -18.07
C TYR A 648 0.75 -42.05 -18.69
N ASP A 649 0.93 -43.02 -19.59
CA ASP A 649 -0.15 -43.86 -20.12
C ASP A 649 -0.31 -45.09 -19.21
N ARG A 650 -1.27 -44.97 -18.29
CA ARG A 650 -1.61 -46.01 -17.32
C ARG A 650 -2.05 -47.33 -17.97
N LYS A 651 -2.67 -47.29 -19.16
CA LYS A 651 -3.14 -48.52 -19.84
C LYS A 651 -1.96 -49.30 -20.39
N LYS A 652 -0.99 -48.61 -20.98
CA LYS A 652 0.24 -49.20 -21.53
C LYS A 652 1.29 -49.48 -20.46
N GLY A 653 1.26 -48.80 -19.32
CA GLY A 653 2.35 -48.86 -18.36
C GLY A 653 3.62 -48.22 -18.94
N CYS A 654 3.45 -47.15 -19.70
CA CYS A 654 4.55 -46.40 -20.29
C CYS A 654 4.45 -44.94 -19.88
N GLY A 655 5.57 -44.26 -19.74
CA GLY A 655 5.56 -42.82 -19.71
C GLY A 655 6.70 -42.19 -20.49
N THR A 656 6.39 -41.01 -21.00
CA THR A 656 7.25 -40.25 -21.89
C THR A 656 7.64 -38.96 -21.18
N PHE A 657 8.93 -38.73 -21.06
CA PHE A 657 9.46 -37.44 -20.63
C PHE A 657 9.47 -36.48 -21.80
N TYR A 658 9.05 -35.24 -21.55
CA TYR A 658 9.09 -34.16 -22.52
C TYR A 658 9.91 -33.00 -21.96
N ALA A 659 10.74 -32.42 -22.81
CA ALA A 659 11.33 -31.10 -22.59
C ALA A 659 10.97 -30.22 -23.79
N ASN A 660 10.54 -28.97 -23.54
CA ASN A 660 10.17 -28.01 -24.58
C ASN A 660 9.05 -28.52 -25.49
N GLY A 661 8.12 -29.31 -24.94
CA GLY A 661 7.07 -29.99 -25.71
C GLY A 661 7.55 -31.12 -26.62
N GLN A 662 8.86 -31.36 -26.71
CA GLN A 662 9.46 -32.44 -27.49
C GLN A 662 9.68 -33.68 -26.62
N PRO A 663 9.40 -34.90 -27.14
CA PRO A 663 9.66 -36.12 -26.41
C PRO A 663 11.18 -36.33 -26.26
N LEU A 664 11.64 -36.47 -25.02
CA LEU A 664 13.02 -36.85 -24.69
C LEU A 664 13.19 -38.36 -24.80
N LYS A 665 12.42 -39.11 -24.01
CA LYS A 665 12.51 -40.56 -23.93
C LYS A 665 11.22 -41.18 -23.39
N GLU A 666 10.82 -42.29 -23.99
CA GLU A 666 9.76 -43.15 -23.49
C GLU A 666 10.35 -44.32 -22.71
N HIS A 667 9.74 -44.63 -21.57
CA HIS A 667 10.00 -45.82 -20.78
C HIS A 667 8.72 -46.64 -20.66
N CYS A 668 8.83 -47.94 -20.87
CA CYS A 668 7.72 -48.88 -20.79
C CYS A 668 8.01 -49.99 -19.77
N GLY A 669 6.96 -50.65 -19.29
CA GLY A 669 7.06 -51.67 -18.24
C GLY A 669 6.84 -51.11 -16.82
N TRP A 670 6.39 -49.87 -16.70
CA TRP A 670 6.00 -49.28 -15.43
C TRP A 670 4.74 -49.95 -14.88
N ARG A 671 4.62 -49.99 -13.55
CA ARG A 671 3.40 -50.45 -12.89
C ARG A 671 2.22 -49.61 -13.37
N LYS A 672 1.04 -50.23 -13.50
CA LYS A 672 -0.20 -49.60 -13.99
C LYS A 672 -0.99 -48.86 -12.90
N ASN A 673 -0.44 -48.74 -11.70
CA ASN A 673 -1.11 -48.23 -10.52
C ASN A 673 -0.33 -47.09 -9.85
N TRP A 674 0.59 -46.44 -10.55
CA TRP A 674 1.12 -45.16 -10.07
C TRP A 674 -0.01 -44.13 -10.00
N HIS A 675 -0.16 -43.51 -8.84
CA HIS A 675 -1.20 -42.52 -8.53
C HIS A 675 -0.70 -41.10 -8.71
N THR A 676 0.50 -40.81 -8.22
CA THR A 676 1.14 -39.50 -8.37
C THR A 676 2.49 -39.68 -9.05
N MET A 677 2.75 -38.82 -10.03
CA MET A 677 4.03 -38.75 -10.73
C MET A 677 4.38 -37.30 -11.05
N PHE A 678 5.59 -36.89 -10.70
CA PHE A 678 6.11 -35.59 -11.08
C PHE A 678 7.64 -35.60 -11.12
N VAL A 679 8.19 -34.67 -11.89
CA VAL A 679 9.62 -34.37 -11.88
C VAL A 679 9.84 -33.26 -10.85
N PHE A 680 10.92 -33.33 -10.07
CA PHE A 680 11.25 -32.36 -9.02
C PHE A 680 12.76 -32.12 -8.92
N GLY A 681 13.17 -31.28 -7.96
CA GLY A 681 14.56 -30.87 -7.80
C GLY A 681 14.98 -29.93 -8.92
N ASN A 682 16.13 -30.21 -9.54
CA ASN A 682 16.63 -29.47 -10.70
C ASN A 682 16.10 -30.05 -12.02
N MET A 683 14.89 -30.60 -11.99
CA MET A 683 14.34 -31.45 -13.04
C MET A 683 15.17 -32.72 -13.30
N ASP A 684 15.92 -33.15 -12.28
CA ASP A 684 16.88 -34.25 -12.30
C ASP A 684 16.38 -35.47 -11.54
N LYS A 685 15.17 -35.42 -10.97
CA LYS A 685 14.58 -36.51 -10.19
C LYS A 685 13.11 -36.71 -10.54
N VAL A 686 12.66 -37.96 -10.48
CA VAL A 686 11.27 -38.34 -10.74
C VAL A 686 10.70 -39.05 -9.54
N PHE A 687 9.56 -38.55 -9.07
CA PHE A 687 8.80 -39.10 -7.97
C PHE A 687 7.66 -39.96 -8.50
N PHE A 688 7.52 -41.16 -7.93
CA PHE A 688 6.40 -42.07 -8.17
C PHE A 688 5.78 -42.43 -6.83
N TYR A 689 4.45 -42.38 -6.76
CA TYR A 689 3.71 -42.84 -5.59
C TYR A 689 2.54 -43.72 -5.98
N ASP A 690 2.41 -44.86 -5.31
CA ASP A 690 1.29 -45.78 -5.42
C ASP A 690 0.54 -45.84 -4.10
N ASN A 691 -0.64 -45.23 -4.06
CA ASN A 691 -1.48 -45.20 -2.87
C ASN A 691 -2.04 -46.58 -2.48
N ASN A 692 -2.14 -47.54 -3.40
CA ASN A 692 -2.72 -48.85 -3.10
C ASN A 692 -1.73 -49.70 -2.30
N SER A 693 -0.45 -49.63 -2.66
CA SER A 693 0.62 -50.34 -1.97
C SER A 693 1.28 -49.51 -0.86
N GLY A 694 1.14 -48.18 -0.87
CA GLY A 694 1.82 -47.30 0.08
C GLY A 694 3.32 -47.24 -0.21
N VAL A 695 3.67 -47.15 -1.50
CA VAL A 695 5.05 -47.21 -1.99
C VAL A 695 5.41 -45.91 -2.69
N ILE A 696 6.63 -45.43 -2.44
CA ILE A 696 7.26 -44.36 -3.21
C ILE A 696 8.52 -44.92 -3.89
N GLU A 697 8.71 -44.55 -5.14
CA GLU A 697 9.99 -44.74 -5.83
C GLU A 697 10.52 -43.39 -6.31
N ILE A 698 11.79 -43.14 -6.05
CA ILE A 698 12.50 -41.93 -6.52
C ILE A 698 13.63 -42.37 -7.43
N TYR A 699 13.65 -41.77 -8.61
CA TYR A 699 14.65 -42.03 -9.64
C TYR A 699 15.45 -40.75 -9.92
N SER A 700 16.72 -40.88 -10.27
CA SER A 700 17.43 -39.82 -10.98
C SER A 700 17.01 -39.82 -12.44
N LEU A 701 17.08 -38.65 -13.07
CA LEU A 701 16.74 -38.39 -14.46
C LEU A 701 17.90 -37.62 -15.09
N ASP A 702 18.49 -38.17 -16.14
CA ASP A 702 19.51 -37.45 -16.91
C ASP A 702 18.90 -36.62 -18.04
N LYS A 703 19.74 -35.80 -18.69
CA LYS A 703 19.34 -34.91 -19.80
C LYS A 703 18.82 -35.64 -21.05
N SER A 704 19.14 -36.92 -21.20
CA SER A 704 18.64 -37.77 -22.29
C SER A 704 17.32 -38.46 -21.90
N GLY A 705 16.80 -38.17 -20.71
CA GLY A 705 15.61 -38.79 -20.15
C GLY A 705 15.86 -40.22 -19.66
N ASN A 706 17.11 -40.66 -19.43
CA ASN A 706 17.36 -41.95 -18.79
C ASN A 706 17.08 -41.88 -17.29
N MET A 707 16.58 -42.98 -16.73
CA MET A 707 16.26 -43.07 -15.31
C MET A 707 17.13 -44.11 -14.60
N SER A 708 17.55 -43.79 -13.37
CA SER A 708 18.17 -44.76 -12.45
C SER A 708 17.49 -44.70 -11.08
N LEU A 709 17.13 -45.85 -10.51
CA LEU A 709 16.46 -45.88 -9.20
C LEU A 709 17.43 -45.39 -8.11
N LEU A 710 17.04 -44.34 -7.39
CA LEU A 710 17.77 -43.84 -6.23
C LEU A 710 17.28 -44.53 -4.96
N LYS A 711 15.95 -44.55 -4.75
CA LYS A 711 15.36 -45.07 -3.52
C LYS A 711 13.97 -45.66 -3.72
N HIS A 712 13.69 -46.69 -2.94
CA HIS A 712 12.37 -47.30 -2.81
C HIS A 712 11.93 -47.23 -1.34
N HIS A 713 10.78 -46.63 -1.08
CA HIS A 713 10.20 -46.45 0.25
C HIS A 713 8.89 -47.23 0.36
N ASN A 714 8.72 -47.90 1.50
CA ASN A 714 7.54 -48.70 1.82
C ASN A 714 6.86 -48.18 3.10
N GLY A 715 5.60 -48.57 3.31
CA GLY A 715 4.86 -48.20 4.52
C GLY A 715 4.35 -46.76 4.52
N ILE A 716 4.27 -46.13 3.35
CA ILE A 716 3.73 -44.78 3.19
C ILE A 716 2.21 -44.83 3.39
N ARG A 717 1.68 -43.87 4.15
CA ARG A 717 0.24 -43.71 4.38
C ARG A 717 -0.49 -43.65 3.03
N LYS A 718 -1.57 -44.42 2.90
CA LYS A 718 -2.31 -44.61 1.64
C LYS A 718 -3.39 -43.56 1.36
N SER A 719 -3.76 -42.79 2.37
CA SER A 719 -4.90 -41.86 2.32
C SER A 719 -4.52 -40.42 1.98
N TRP A 720 -3.34 -40.19 1.41
CA TRP A 720 -2.98 -38.87 0.87
C TRP A 720 -3.86 -38.53 -0.33
N SER A 721 -4.48 -37.35 -0.31
CA SER A 721 -5.33 -36.81 -1.37
C SER A 721 -4.50 -36.13 -2.46
N SER A 722 -3.41 -35.47 -2.08
CA SER A 722 -2.47 -34.85 -3.02
C SER A 722 -1.04 -34.95 -2.51
N ILE A 723 -0.09 -35.06 -3.45
CA ILE A 723 1.34 -35.04 -3.17
C ILE A 723 2.00 -34.21 -4.26
N ASN A 724 2.69 -33.14 -3.90
CA ASN A 724 3.28 -32.21 -4.86
C ASN A 724 4.64 -31.70 -4.38
N TRP A 725 5.51 -31.35 -5.33
CA TRP A 725 6.74 -30.62 -5.06
C TRP A 725 6.45 -29.13 -4.89
N ILE A 726 6.99 -28.55 -3.82
CA ILE A 726 6.98 -27.11 -3.56
C ILE A 726 8.43 -26.64 -3.61
N PRO A 727 8.87 -26.02 -4.73
CA PRO A 727 10.21 -25.46 -4.80
C PRO A 727 10.35 -24.30 -3.81
N TYR A 728 11.44 -24.23 -3.06
CA TYR A 728 11.81 -23.04 -2.29
C TYR A 728 13.33 -22.79 -2.38
N GLY A 729 13.72 -21.58 -2.81
CA GLY A 729 15.12 -21.27 -3.09
C GLY A 729 15.69 -21.93 -4.35
N LEU A 730 17.01 -21.74 -4.60
CA LEU A 730 17.65 -22.04 -5.89
C LEU A 730 17.58 -23.52 -6.33
N ASN A 731 17.65 -24.47 -5.41
CA ASN A 731 17.69 -25.92 -5.71
C ASN A 731 17.03 -26.77 -4.61
N ASP A 732 16.30 -26.14 -3.70
CA ASP A 732 15.65 -26.82 -2.59
C ASP A 732 14.14 -26.80 -2.80
N GLY A 733 13.45 -27.63 -2.04
CA GLY A 733 12.01 -27.72 -2.05
C GLY A 733 11.55 -28.81 -1.10
N VAL A 734 10.27 -28.82 -0.80
CA VAL A 734 9.65 -29.87 0.01
C VAL A 734 8.62 -30.58 -0.82
N ILE A 735 8.47 -31.88 -0.57
CA ILE A 735 7.33 -32.63 -1.02
C ILE A 735 6.23 -32.45 0.03
N LYS A 736 5.14 -31.79 -0.35
CA LYS A 736 3.93 -31.68 0.47
C LYS A 736 3.05 -32.88 0.22
N PHE A 737 2.73 -33.60 1.28
CA PHE A 737 1.70 -34.63 1.31
C PHE A 737 0.48 -34.03 2.00
N GLU A 738 -0.69 -34.10 1.40
CA GLU A 738 -1.92 -33.49 1.91
C GLU A 738 -3.05 -34.52 1.87
N ASP A 739 -3.90 -34.54 2.88
CA ASP A 739 -5.09 -35.40 2.92
C ASP A 739 -6.38 -34.65 2.55
N SER A 740 -7.52 -35.35 2.58
CA SER A 740 -8.81 -34.81 2.13
C SER A 740 -9.31 -33.66 3.00
N ASP A 741 -8.81 -33.56 4.23
CA ASP A 741 -9.25 -32.59 5.22
C ASP A 741 -8.34 -31.33 5.22
N GLY A 742 -7.35 -31.30 4.31
CA GLY A 742 -6.38 -30.20 4.20
C GLY A 742 -5.21 -30.30 5.19
N ASN A 743 -5.11 -31.39 5.97
CA ASN A 743 -3.94 -31.62 6.81
C ASN A 743 -2.76 -32.02 5.93
N TYR A 744 -1.56 -31.58 6.28
CA TYR A 744 -0.38 -31.83 5.47
C TYR A 744 0.86 -32.22 6.27
N GLU A 745 1.78 -32.88 5.57
CA GLU A 745 3.14 -33.19 6.02
C GLU A 745 4.14 -32.72 4.96
N LEU A 746 5.27 -32.17 5.42
CA LEU A 746 6.34 -31.71 4.54
C LEU A 746 7.55 -32.63 4.67
N TYR A 747 8.11 -33.01 3.53
CA TYR A 747 9.27 -33.88 3.46
C TYR A 747 10.37 -33.24 2.62
N ASN A 748 11.60 -33.23 3.13
CA ASN A 748 12.75 -32.78 2.39
C ASN A 748 13.44 -33.98 1.72
N PRO A 749 13.53 -34.04 0.38
CA PRO A 749 14.26 -35.08 -0.31
C PRO A 749 15.77 -34.76 -0.34
N ASP A 750 16.62 -35.76 -0.13
CA ASP A 750 18.07 -35.65 -0.37
C ASP A 750 18.47 -36.16 -1.76
N ASP A 751 19.75 -35.99 -2.12
CA ASP A 751 20.29 -36.41 -3.42
C ASP A 751 20.26 -37.92 -3.65
N ASN A 752 20.16 -38.71 -2.58
CA ASN A 752 20.04 -40.17 -2.64
C ASN A 752 18.57 -40.63 -2.68
N GLY A 753 17.62 -39.70 -2.74
CA GLY A 753 16.19 -39.98 -2.75
C GLY A 753 15.62 -40.40 -1.40
N ASN A 754 16.31 -40.15 -0.28
CA ASN A 754 15.70 -40.28 1.04
C ASN A 754 14.75 -39.09 1.27
N ILE A 755 13.60 -39.34 1.93
CA ILE A 755 12.64 -38.29 2.29
C ILE A 755 12.58 -38.15 3.80
N ILE A 756 12.91 -36.96 4.31
CA ILE A 756 12.98 -36.68 5.75
C ILE A 756 11.84 -35.73 6.12
N ARG A 757 10.94 -36.19 6.99
CA ARG A 757 9.82 -35.38 7.50
C ARG A 757 10.35 -34.16 8.23
N GLN A 758 9.81 -32.99 7.90
CA GLN A 758 10.11 -31.72 8.55
C GLN A 758 8.98 -31.40 9.55
N THR A 759 9.32 -31.25 10.83
CA THR A 759 8.37 -30.92 11.90
C THR A 759 8.41 -29.45 12.31
N ASN A 760 9.51 -28.75 12.01
CA ASN A 760 9.75 -27.37 12.41
C ASN A 760 9.63 -26.40 11.23
N LEU A 761 9.11 -26.88 10.09
CA LEU A 761 8.96 -26.12 8.86
C LEU A 761 7.47 -26.11 8.52
N SER A 762 6.90 -24.92 8.39
CA SER A 762 5.49 -24.74 8.03
C SER A 762 5.35 -24.14 6.63
N LEU A 763 4.20 -24.36 5.97
CA LEU A 763 3.95 -23.72 4.67
C LEU A 763 4.05 -22.19 4.72
N LYS A 764 3.79 -21.59 5.89
CA LYS A 764 3.91 -20.14 6.18
C LYS A 764 5.34 -19.61 6.03
N GLU A 765 6.35 -20.45 6.30
CA GLU A 765 7.76 -20.08 6.22
C GLU A 765 8.35 -20.33 4.83
N ILE A 766 7.74 -21.25 4.06
CA ILE A 766 8.22 -21.68 2.73
C ILE A 766 7.59 -20.85 1.61
N LEU A 767 6.29 -20.59 1.71
CA LEU A 767 5.52 -19.82 0.76
C LEU A 767 4.99 -18.58 1.48
N PRO A 768 5.19 -17.35 0.98
CA PRO A 768 4.35 -16.25 1.42
C PRO A 768 2.91 -16.67 1.15
N GLU A 769 2.08 -16.81 2.20
CA GLU A 769 0.75 -17.41 2.03
C GLU A 769 -0.02 -16.68 0.91
N PRO A 770 -0.46 -17.40 -0.13
CA PRO A 770 -0.96 -16.79 -1.34
C PRO A 770 -2.20 -15.95 -1.05
N ILE A 771 -2.25 -14.74 -1.61
CA ILE A 771 -3.51 -14.02 -1.69
C ILE A 771 -4.47 -14.90 -2.51
N ILE A 772 -5.64 -15.21 -1.96
CA ILE A 772 -6.71 -15.94 -2.67
C ILE A 772 -7.83 -14.98 -3.00
N VAL A 773 -8.50 -15.21 -4.14
CA VAL A 773 -9.70 -14.46 -4.54
C VAL A 773 -10.92 -15.36 -4.46
N LYS A 774 -11.97 -14.88 -3.80
CA LYS A 774 -13.30 -15.49 -3.82
C LYS A 774 -14.25 -14.55 -4.52
N TYR A 775 -15.03 -15.06 -5.46
CA TYR A 775 -15.95 -14.25 -6.26
C TYR A 775 -17.38 -14.72 -6.05
N ASN A 776 -18.25 -13.78 -5.71
CA ASN A 776 -19.69 -13.97 -5.61
C ASN A 776 -20.36 -13.31 -6.82
N SER A 777 -20.77 -14.14 -7.79
CA SER A 777 -21.40 -13.67 -9.04
C SER A 777 -22.77 -13.05 -8.83
N GLU A 778 -23.55 -13.50 -7.83
CA GLU A 778 -24.88 -12.96 -7.54
C GLU A 778 -24.80 -11.50 -7.07
N LYS A 779 -23.81 -11.22 -6.20
CA LYS A 779 -23.55 -9.88 -5.66
C LYS A 779 -22.68 -9.02 -6.59
N GLY A 780 -21.91 -9.64 -7.49
CA GLY A 780 -20.90 -8.92 -8.28
C GLY A 780 -19.78 -8.37 -7.39
N CYS A 781 -19.38 -9.14 -6.37
CA CYS A 781 -18.30 -8.76 -5.46
C CYS A 781 -17.23 -9.84 -5.45
N GLY A 782 -15.97 -9.42 -5.31
CA GLY A 782 -14.85 -10.31 -5.07
C GLY A 782 -14.03 -9.89 -3.87
N ALA A 783 -13.63 -10.87 -3.08
CA ALA A 783 -12.90 -10.66 -1.84
C ALA A 783 -11.53 -11.34 -1.92
N PHE A 784 -10.49 -10.58 -1.58
CA PHE A 784 -9.11 -11.05 -1.46
C PHE A 784 -8.81 -11.41 -0.02
N TYR A 785 -8.16 -12.55 0.20
CA TYR A 785 -7.77 -13.01 1.54
C TYR A 785 -6.29 -13.38 1.56
N SER A 786 -5.63 -13.17 2.69
CA SER A 786 -4.31 -13.72 3.00
C SER A 786 -4.32 -14.21 4.44
N ASN A 787 -3.70 -15.35 4.72
CA ASN A 787 -3.76 -16.00 6.05
C ASN A 787 -5.21 -16.25 6.53
N GLY A 788 -6.15 -16.49 5.62
CA GLY A 788 -7.59 -16.63 5.93
C GLY A 788 -8.29 -15.33 6.36
N LYS A 789 -7.54 -14.23 6.54
CA LYS A 789 -8.05 -12.90 6.86
C LYS A 789 -8.43 -12.16 5.58
N LEU A 790 -9.58 -11.49 5.59
CA LEU A 790 -9.99 -10.60 4.51
C LEU A 790 -8.97 -9.45 4.40
N LEU A 791 -8.38 -9.29 3.22
CA LEU A 791 -7.58 -8.12 2.88
C LEU A 791 -8.49 -6.99 2.43
N LYS A 792 -9.28 -7.26 1.38
CA LYS A 792 -10.18 -6.27 0.79
C LYS A 792 -11.29 -6.94 0.00
N GLU A 793 -12.49 -6.38 0.09
CA GLU A 793 -13.63 -6.74 -0.77
C GLU A 793 -13.86 -5.62 -1.79
N HIS A 794 -14.03 -6.00 -3.05
CA HIS A 794 -14.36 -5.11 -4.16
C HIS A 794 -15.74 -5.47 -4.70
N CYS A 795 -16.66 -4.53 -4.65
CA CYS A 795 -18.00 -4.69 -5.22
C CYS A 795 -18.16 -3.86 -6.50
N GLY A 796 -19.06 -4.29 -7.39
CA GLY A 796 -19.25 -3.70 -8.72
C GLY A 796 -18.56 -4.47 -9.85
N TRP A 797 -18.06 -5.68 -9.58
CA TRP A 797 -17.56 -6.58 -10.61
C TRP A 797 -18.70 -7.06 -11.50
N ASN A 798 -18.38 -7.29 -12.78
CA ASN A 798 -19.33 -7.91 -13.69
C ASN A 798 -19.78 -9.28 -13.13
N LYS A 799 -21.07 -9.60 -13.24
CA LYS A 799 -21.70 -10.84 -12.74
C LYS A 799 -21.45 -12.06 -13.64
N THR A 800 -20.90 -11.83 -14.84
CA THR A 800 -20.70 -12.85 -15.87
C THR A 800 -19.26 -13.34 -15.98
N TRP A 801 -18.37 -12.95 -15.06
CA TRP A 801 -16.99 -13.46 -15.06
C TRP A 801 -17.00 -14.99 -14.96
N HIS A 802 -16.39 -15.62 -15.95
CA HIS A 802 -16.33 -17.07 -16.11
C HIS A 802 -15.09 -17.65 -15.44
N THR A 803 -14.00 -16.90 -15.41
CA THR A 803 -12.75 -17.31 -14.79
C THR A 803 -12.09 -16.12 -14.09
N ILE A 804 -11.71 -16.34 -12.84
CA ILE A 804 -10.92 -15.39 -12.05
C ILE A 804 -9.84 -16.18 -11.30
N PHE A 805 -8.58 -15.79 -11.46
CA PHE A 805 -7.49 -16.37 -10.68
C PHE A 805 -6.35 -15.36 -10.50
N ILE A 806 -5.58 -15.57 -9.44
CA ILE A 806 -4.36 -14.81 -9.16
C ILE A 806 -3.18 -15.59 -9.74
N PHE A 807 -2.21 -14.90 -10.32
CA PHE A 807 -1.06 -15.49 -11.00
C PHE A 807 0.20 -14.62 -10.92
N GLY A 808 1.30 -15.12 -11.47
CA GLY A 808 2.63 -14.50 -11.33
C GLY A 808 3.14 -14.64 -9.91
N ASN A 809 3.75 -13.57 -9.38
CA ASN A 809 4.25 -13.49 -7.99
C ASN A 809 3.12 -13.29 -6.97
N MET A 810 1.93 -13.84 -7.23
CA MET A 810 0.68 -13.49 -6.54
C MET A 810 0.33 -11.99 -6.64
N ASP A 811 0.82 -11.34 -7.69
CA ASP A 811 0.80 -9.88 -7.86
C ASP A 811 -0.10 -9.45 -9.04
N LYS A 812 -0.79 -10.39 -9.70
CA LYS A 812 -1.69 -10.12 -10.81
C LYS A 812 -2.98 -10.92 -10.72
N VAL A 813 -4.09 -10.34 -11.17
CA VAL A 813 -5.40 -11.00 -11.23
C VAL A 813 -5.88 -11.03 -12.67
N PHE A 814 -6.27 -12.21 -13.14
CA PHE A 814 -6.84 -12.42 -14.46
C PHE A 814 -8.36 -12.56 -14.35
N PHE A 815 -9.09 -11.87 -15.21
CA PHE A 815 -10.53 -11.98 -15.37
C PHE A 815 -10.85 -12.35 -16.81
N TYR A 816 -11.80 -13.27 -17.01
CA TYR A 816 -12.30 -13.63 -18.34
C TYR A 816 -13.80 -13.84 -18.34
N ASP A 817 -14.46 -13.24 -19.32
CA ASP A 817 -15.87 -13.43 -19.62
C ASP A 817 -16.01 -14.13 -20.97
N LYS A 818 -16.44 -15.39 -20.90
CA LYS A 818 -16.65 -16.26 -22.05
C LYS A 818 -17.75 -15.74 -22.98
N ASN A 819 -18.81 -15.15 -22.44
CA ASN A 819 -19.96 -14.69 -23.21
C ASN A 819 -19.66 -13.37 -23.92
N ALA A 820 -19.00 -12.45 -23.23
CA ALA A 820 -18.58 -11.18 -23.82
C ALA A 820 -17.39 -11.36 -24.77
N GLY A 821 -16.53 -12.35 -24.54
CA GLY A 821 -15.25 -12.48 -25.24
C GLY A 821 -14.26 -11.39 -24.78
N SER A 822 -14.29 -11.05 -23.49
CA SER A 822 -13.41 -10.03 -22.91
C SER A 822 -12.55 -10.61 -21.79
N ALA A 823 -11.37 -10.03 -21.60
CA ALA A 823 -10.46 -10.36 -20.51
C ALA A 823 -9.82 -9.10 -19.94
N GLN A 824 -9.52 -9.13 -18.64
CA GLN A 824 -8.84 -8.03 -17.95
C GLN A 824 -7.72 -8.57 -17.08
N ILE A 825 -6.63 -7.82 -17.00
CA ILE A 825 -5.49 -8.13 -16.14
C ILE A 825 -5.24 -6.92 -15.25
N TYR A 826 -5.21 -7.17 -13.95
CA TYR A 826 -4.92 -6.17 -12.93
C TYR A 826 -3.61 -6.50 -12.21
N LYS A 827 -2.90 -5.47 -11.76
CA LYS A 827 -1.85 -5.56 -10.75
C LYS A 827 -2.50 -5.58 -9.37
N LEU A 828 -2.10 -6.51 -8.53
CA LEU A 828 -2.53 -6.68 -7.14
C LEU A 828 -1.39 -6.26 -6.20
N ASN A 829 -1.69 -5.47 -5.17
CA ASN A 829 -0.74 -5.15 -4.10
C ASN A 829 -0.94 -6.09 -2.88
N GLY A 830 -0.07 -5.97 -1.87
CA GLY A 830 -0.15 -6.79 -0.65
C GLY A 830 -1.36 -6.49 0.26
N GLU A 831 -2.10 -5.41 -0.02
CA GLU A 831 -3.28 -4.96 0.73
C GLU A 831 -4.60 -5.35 0.03
N GLY A 832 -4.52 -5.96 -1.16
CA GLY A 832 -5.68 -6.38 -1.94
C GLY A 832 -6.25 -5.33 -2.90
N ASP A 833 -5.55 -4.20 -3.14
CA ASP A 833 -5.93 -3.22 -4.17
C ASP A 833 -5.55 -3.67 -5.57
N MET A 834 -6.38 -3.27 -6.54
CA MET A 834 -6.22 -3.62 -7.95
C MET A 834 -6.00 -2.39 -8.82
N ASN A 835 -4.98 -2.43 -9.68
CA ASN A 835 -4.74 -1.43 -10.73
C ASN A 835 -4.83 -2.09 -12.10
N LEU A 836 -5.67 -1.58 -13.00
CA LEU A 836 -5.84 -2.17 -14.34
C LEU A 836 -4.54 -2.03 -15.14
N LEU A 837 -4.00 -3.16 -15.60
CA LEU A 837 -2.84 -3.19 -16.50
C LEU A 837 -3.28 -3.25 -17.96
N LYS A 838 -4.23 -4.14 -18.27
CA LYS A 838 -4.65 -4.39 -19.65
C LYS A 838 -6.11 -4.84 -19.74
N LEU A 839 -6.78 -4.33 -20.78
CA LEU A 839 -8.11 -4.74 -21.20
C LEU A 839 -8.04 -5.36 -22.59
N TYR A 840 -8.75 -6.47 -22.77
CA TYR A 840 -8.89 -7.18 -24.04
C TYR A 840 -10.36 -7.37 -24.38
N ASN A 841 -10.79 -6.92 -25.56
CA ASN A 841 -12.21 -6.93 -25.96
C ASN A 841 -12.55 -7.97 -27.05
N ASN A 842 -11.58 -8.75 -27.52
CA ASN A 842 -11.72 -9.68 -28.65
C ASN A 842 -11.15 -11.07 -28.36
N PHE A 843 -11.37 -11.59 -27.15
CA PHE A 843 -11.02 -12.97 -26.82
C PHE A 843 -11.99 -13.95 -27.47
N ARG A 844 -11.47 -15.14 -27.80
CA ARG A 844 -12.34 -16.23 -28.25
C ARG A 844 -13.29 -16.64 -27.11
N LYS A 845 -14.48 -17.11 -27.51
CA LYS A 845 -15.58 -17.49 -26.61
C LYS A 845 -15.68 -19.01 -26.39
N ASP A 846 -14.78 -19.77 -27.01
CA ASP A 846 -14.75 -21.23 -27.00
C ASP A 846 -13.70 -21.80 -26.05
N TRP A 847 -13.13 -20.98 -25.17
CA TRP A 847 -12.28 -21.45 -24.08
C TRP A 847 -13.16 -22.03 -22.96
N ASP A 848 -12.90 -23.28 -22.59
CA ASP A 848 -13.64 -24.00 -21.56
C ASP A 848 -12.94 -23.95 -20.21
N LYS A 849 -11.60 -23.88 -20.22
CA LYS A 849 -10.80 -23.71 -19.01
C LYS A 849 -9.65 -22.75 -19.28
N ILE A 850 -9.45 -21.79 -18.38
CA ILE A 850 -8.25 -20.95 -18.36
C ILE A 850 -7.62 -21.08 -16.99
N SER A 851 -6.32 -21.37 -16.96
CA SER A 851 -5.61 -21.55 -15.70
C SER A 851 -4.17 -21.09 -15.83
N TRP A 852 -3.64 -20.53 -14.75
CA TRP A 852 -2.21 -20.35 -14.60
C TRP A 852 -1.52 -21.70 -14.40
N ILE A 853 -0.45 -21.92 -15.15
CA ILE A 853 0.49 -23.01 -14.93
C ILE A 853 1.80 -22.37 -14.51
N SER A 854 2.09 -22.47 -13.22
CA SER A 854 3.38 -22.09 -12.67
C SER A 854 4.46 -23.04 -13.21
N HIS A 855 5.51 -22.47 -13.80
CA HIS A 855 6.77 -23.19 -14.09
C HIS A 855 7.70 -23.12 -12.88
N ASN A 856 7.60 -22.04 -12.10
CA ASN A 856 8.06 -21.81 -10.73
C ASN A 856 7.27 -20.62 -10.14
N GLU A 857 7.59 -20.15 -8.93
CA GLU A 857 6.79 -19.10 -8.26
C GLU A 857 6.69 -17.77 -9.04
N THR A 858 7.54 -17.55 -10.04
CA THR A 858 7.66 -16.24 -10.71
C THR A 858 7.47 -16.27 -12.22
N ASP A 859 7.73 -17.40 -12.87
CA ASP A 859 7.45 -17.64 -14.28
C ASP A 859 6.38 -18.72 -14.44
N GLY A 860 5.45 -18.49 -15.36
CA GLY A 860 4.41 -19.43 -15.73
C GLY A 860 3.73 -19.00 -17.01
N VAL A 861 2.78 -19.80 -17.46
CA VAL A 861 1.98 -19.51 -18.65
C VAL A 861 0.50 -19.59 -18.31
N ILE A 862 -0.27 -18.73 -18.95
CA ILE A 862 -1.73 -18.85 -18.93
C ILE A 862 -2.09 -19.88 -19.99
N LYS A 863 -2.62 -21.03 -19.55
CA LYS A 863 -3.16 -22.07 -20.43
C LYS A 863 -4.62 -21.79 -20.70
N PHE A 864 -4.97 -21.67 -21.98
CA PHE A 864 -6.33 -21.60 -22.49
C PHE A 864 -6.67 -22.94 -23.13
N GLU A 865 -7.68 -23.63 -22.62
CA GLU A 865 -8.01 -25.00 -23.01
C GLU A 865 -9.47 -25.12 -23.46
N LYS A 866 -9.68 -25.89 -24.53
CA LYS A 866 -11.00 -26.21 -25.09
C LYS A 866 -11.51 -27.55 -24.57
N ALA A 867 -12.80 -27.81 -24.70
CA ALA A 867 -13.46 -29.04 -24.28
C ALA A 867 -12.88 -30.30 -24.93
N ASN A 868 -12.31 -30.19 -26.14
CA ASN A 868 -11.67 -31.30 -26.85
C ASN A 868 -10.20 -31.52 -26.46
N GLY A 869 -9.66 -30.76 -25.50
CA GLY A 869 -8.29 -30.88 -24.99
C GLY A 869 -7.21 -30.14 -25.79
N LEU A 870 -7.58 -29.40 -26.84
CA LEU A 870 -6.69 -28.45 -27.51
C LEU A 870 -6.42 -27.26 -26.61
N TYR A 871 -5.21 -26.70 -26.67
CA TYR A 871 -4.85 -25.58 -25.81
C TYR A 871 -3.86 -24.59 -26.44
N GLU A 872 -3.90 -23.36 -25.96
CA GLU A 872 -2.94 -22.29 -26.26
C GLU A 872 -2.28 -21.86 -24.95
N LEU A 873 -0.95 -21.69 -24.95
CA LEU A 873 -0.15 -21.22 -23.82
C LEU A 873 0.32 -19.80 -24.11
N TYR A 874 0.16 -18.92 -23.14
CA TYR A 874 0.55 -17.52 -23.26
C TYR A 874 1.46 -17.10 -22.11
N GLN A 875 2.55 -16.42 -22.44
CA GLN A 875 3.32 -15.66 -21.47
C GLN A 875 2.66 -14.31 -21.24
N CYS A 876 2.74 -13.79 -20.01
CA CYS A 876 2.23 -12.48 -19.64
C CYS A 876 3.39 -11.62 -19.13
N ASP A 877 3.63 -10.46 -19.74
CA ASP A 877 4.63 -9.52 -19.26
C ASP A 877 4.12 -8.70 -18.04
N ASN A 878 5.00 -7.86 -17.47
CA ASN A 878 4.67 -7.01 -16.32
C ASN A 878 3.62 -5.92 -16.61
N ASN A 879 3.39 -5.60 -17.89
CA ASN A 879 2.38 -4.63 -18.33
C ASN A 879 1.04 -5.31 -18.67
N GLY A 880 0.92 -6.62 -18.41
CA GLY A 880 -0.28 -7.39 -18.71
C GLY A 880 -0.43 -7.74 -20.19
N ASN A 881 0.62 -7.60 -21.02
CA ASN A 881 0.56 -8.06 -22.40
C ASN A 881 0.74 -9.58 -22.45
N ILE A 882 -0.22 -10.28 -23.04
CA ILE A 882 -0.11 -11.70 -23.32
C ILE A 882 0.47 -11.95 -24.72
N VAL A 883 1.45 -12.85 -24.80
CA VAL A 883 2.10 -13.27 -26.05
C VAL A 883 1.96 -14.78 -26.16
N LEU A 884 1.52 -15.25 -27.32
CA LEU A 884 1.39 -16.68 -27.59
C LEU A 884 2.78 -17.31 -27.53
N ASP A 885 2.93 -18.29 -26.64
CA ASP A 885 4.17 -19.02 -26.41
C ASP A 885 4.18 -20.30 -27.25
N SER A 886 3.11 -21.10 -27.11
CA SER A 886 2.93 -22.34 -27.87
C SER A 886 1.46 -22.75 -27.89
N TYR A 887 1.10 -23.70 -28.76
CA TYR A 887 -0.27 -24.21 -28.88
C TYR A 887 -0.26 -25.67 -29.30
N LYS A 888 -1.34 -26.40 -29.01
CA LYS A 888 -1.53 -27.78 -29.43
C LYS A 888 -2.97 -28.04 -29.87
#